data_AF-A0A927RY49-F1
#
_entry.id   AF-A0A927RY49-F1
#
_cell.length_a   1.000
_cell.length_b   1.000
_cell.length_c   1.000
_cell.angle_alpha   90.00
_cell.angle_beta   90.00
_cell.angle_gamma   90.00
#
_symmetry.space_group_name_H-M   'P 1'
#
loop_
_entity.id
_entity.type
_entity.pdbx_description
1 polymer ?
#
loop_
_entity_poly.entity_id
_entity_poly.type
_entity_poly.pdbx_seq_one_letter_code
_entity_poly.pdbx_strand_id
1 'polypeptide(L)'
;MKKLIALILLFVMLATTFVGCNEPATKPPASDPPGMEQPGDQPGTGDSGTSIPGTGDSGSSTPGTGDSGSSTPGSGDSGSGDSSTGDAGLPTPDVAKEPIAPLGFTRKYGDIQGVDGVEPFGTYWFKGSNKISADLSKNPALAYSLTISDTTSFSKLPVGYDSAALIEWGKDPGLNVDILHKHGFTGKGATIAYVDQPVSWHEQYSGSNIHVKNNSDTDHSMHGPAVLSLLAGKNIGTAPEAEVYFYGHAAWLADQRTHAECLYQIIEQNKSLPDHQKIRMVAFSDGIDTSEGYAEEFQAAVDACQKAGIMVWFCQEYGSVSFLPMSDKNNYNNLVLDQWWNESSIPKLVFVPASGRTSAATMDGSEYIYWPTGGLSWTMPYVLGLYAIAIQIDPTLTQNDLRDLIVSTAYDLNGMPIINPVGFVCAVLQRVGRGDEAQAMLDEVSARTKYTYAIMDTANMTKEDLTSVGKYLASITDSQVLVVDASFFASAKELYVAMKEDASKRGGEIVGVQIFGNSDLVPAFNVKYKVQINNAIDEGGTVLTDLFYGNFNNDPQVITNGYNVMDHFAQNWDVDLVPQWKVARLPLAKGEFSAFFDKYNQFVLDTGLQRQDLVNFSNPIFASTRHVDDMGVFLGRMDKEFNLLDVPYRLYGNLVGQYPVSTDVLGGFTAENLAAENDIGMAEFIINTHGQPDNMDKCYYINNKEIRESFVNMDTINQVLDGNPYYLDCWTCLNGAGMIDNLTTTALNGKCVGMFSATIVISNNGVDNKAAVDQMKNSNFYYFYYNYLKALNQGKSRSQAFCDAQQAYATALIADGADGTDWAANYQYNLYNVFAYHNFGVFEPNVPLLAMTNHSGYIAQAGQSVPKEEQKPQGGQSTSNTIKLTDGKPVGDAQNVEYRTQNNLKTGTFEIHSVKTQKLDNGYIRFTVECTVHEGMRFSVFNPPNGDVFLLTGGPTTGEKQTIVYDLLESDVKATSNITMKFFVSGGDDYASIYFSTSQIFNQSGQQQGGQTTSSTIKLTDGKPVGNAKNIQYGTYNGLKKGTFEIHGFTAQKLDNGYVRIVLECTLPKGMLLYAYGHPDTNVIMLKGGPTTGVRQKIQYDLLEKAINKVSLIVMNFYFDDNNHVLIDFNTSQIS
;
A
#
# COMPACT_ATOMS: atom_id res chain seq x y z
N MET A 1 32.43 -0.32 -23.25
CA MET A 1 33.43 -1.42 -23.23
C MET A 1 34.79 -1.04 -22.65
N LYS A 2 35.54 -0.06 -23.16
CA LYS A 2 36.87 0.30 -22.58
C LYS A 2 36.84 0.83 -21.13
N LYS A 3 35.74 1.47 -20.70
CA LYS A 3 35.54 1.89 -19.30
C LYS A 3 35.15 0.74 -18.36
N LEU A 4 34.58 -0.35 -18.88
CA LEU A 4 34.18 -1.53 -18.10
C LEU A 4 35.41 -2.38 -17.72
N ILE A 5 36.40 -2.46 -18.62
CA ILE A 5 37.67 -3.15 -18.38
C ILE A 5 38.53 -2.39 -17.33
N ALA A 6 38.47 -1.06 -17.31
CA ALA A 6 39.18 -0.27 -16.31
C ALA A 6 38.60 -0.41 -14.89
N LEU A 7 37.28 -0.63 -14.77
CA LEU A 7 36.60 -0.80 -13.49
C LEU A 7 36.87 -2.19 -12.88
N ILE A 8 36.96 -3.23 -13.71
CA ILE A 8 37.32 -4.60 -13.29
C ILE A 8 38.78 -4.67 -12.82
N LEU A 9 39.69 -3.93 -13.47
CA LEU A 9 41.10 -3.84 -13.06
C LEU A 9 41.31 -3.07 -11.74
N LEU A 10 40.42 -2.13 -11.41
CA LEU A 10 40.49 -1.38 -10.14
C LEU A 10 39.99 -2.22 -8.96
N PHE A 11 39.03 -3.12 -9.18
CA PHE A 11 38.48 -4.02 -8.16
C PHE A 11 39.47 -5.11 -7.72
N VAL A 12 40.35 -5.53 -8.63
CA VAL A 12 41.40 -6.53 -8.33
C VAL A 12 42.56 -5.92 -7.52
N MET A 13 42.78 -4.60 -7.56
CA MET A 13 43.88 -3.93 -6.84
C MET A 13 43.58 -3.65 -5.36
N LEU A 14 42.33 -3.74 -4.89
CA LEU A 14 41.95 -3.36 -3.52
C LEU A 14 41.87 -4.52 -2.52
N ALA A 15 42.09 -5.77 -2.96
CA ALA A 15 41.87 -6.95 -2.13
C ALA A 15 43.13 -7.57 -1.47
N THR A 16 44.31 -6.94 -1.53
CA THR A 16 45.52 -7.52 -0.87
C THR A 16 46.42 -6.49 -0.19
N THR A 17 46.13 -6.24 1.09
CA THR A 17 47.12 -5.76 2.05
C THR A 17 46.86 -6.43 3.41
N PHE A 18 47.66 -7.43 3.78
CA PHE A 18 48.21 -7.63 5.14
C PHE A 18 49.12 -8.89 5.19
N VAL A 19 50.42 -8.65 5.45
CA VAL A 19 51.51 -9.52 6.02
C VAL A 19 51.82 -10.87 5.35
N GLY A 20 53.04 -11.29 5.00
CA GLY A 20 54.42 -10.82 5.20
C GLY A 20 55.38 -12.03 5.26
N CYS A 21 56.50 -11.94 4.53
CA CYS A 21 57.75 -12.75 4.60
C CYS A 21 57.81 -14.17 3.96
N ASN A 22 58.40 -14.24 2.75
CA ASN A 22 59.75 -14.77 2.43
C ASN A 22 59.82 -15.46 1.05
N GLU A 23 60.56 -14.83 0.13
CA GLU A 23 61.17 -15.41 -1.09
C GLU A 23 62.51 -16.11 -0.73
N PRO A 24 63.16 -16.96 -1.58
CA PRO A 24 63.41 -16.75 -3.03
C PRO A 24 63.26 -18.06 -3.87
N ALA A 25 63.46 -18.18 -5.19
CA ALA A 25 64.25 -17.44 -6.17
C ALA A 25 63.85 -17.86 -7.60
N THR A 26 63.98 -16.92 -8.57
CA THR A 26 64.44 -17.08 -9.98
C THR A 26 63.69 -18.03 -10.94
N LYS A 27 63.40 -17.77 -12.22
CA LYS A 27 63.41 -16.68 -13.23
C LYS A 27 63.00 -17.41 -14.57
N PRO A 28 62.73 -16.72 -15.70
CA PRO A 28 61.72 -17.08 -16.72
C PRO A 28 62.40 -17.22 -18.12
N PRO A 29 61.89 -16.74 -19.30
CA PRO A 29 60.53 -16.53 -19.87
C PRO A 29 60.37 -17.04 -21.35
N ALA A 30 59.26 -16.63 -21.99
CA ALA A 30 59.06 -16.32 -23.44
C ALA A 30 58.71 -17.50 -24.38
N SER A 31 57.86 -17.38 -25.42
CA SER A 31 57.10 -16.27 -26.03
C SER A 31 56.20 -16.83 -27.16
N ASP A 32 55.03 -16.20 -27.34
CA ASP A 32 54.18 -15.98 -28.54
C ASP A 32 54.92 -15.86 -29.91
N PRO A 33 54.25 -15.61 -31.09
CA PRO A 33 52.93 -15.95 -31.70
C PRO A 33 53.12 -16.31 -33.23
N PRO A 34 52.42 -15.79 -34.28
CA PRO A 34 50.99 -15.47 -34.62
C PRO A 34 50.50 -16.04 -36.02
N GLY A 35 49.21 -15.83 -36.39
CA GLY A 35 48.84 -15.22 -37.69
C GLY A 35 48.17 -16.03 -38.86
N MET A 36 46.96 -15.56 -39.25
CA MET A 36 46.37 -15.32 -40.60
C MET A 36 45.99 -16.41 -41.65
N GLU A 37 44.71 -16.27 -42.09
CA GLU A 37 44.12 -16.21 -43.46
C GLU A 37 44.09 -17.42 -44.46
N GLN A 38 42.85 -17.85 -44.79
CA GLN A 38 42.20 -18.16 -46.12
C GLN A 38 42.88 -19.16 -47.10
N PRO A 39 42.28 -19.65 -48.22
CA PRO A 39 40.88 -19.68 -48.74
C PRO A 39 40.42 -21.09 -49.27
N GLY A 40 39.22 -21.20 -49.87
CA GLY A 40 39.05 -21.95 -51.13
C GLY A 40 38.07 -23.13 -51.22
N ASP A 41 37.06 -22.94 -52.09
CA ASP A 41 36.50 -23.87 -53.11
C ASP A 41 35.58 -25.07 -52.75
N GLN A 42 34.36 -24.98 -53.32
CA GLN A 42 33.48 -26.07 -53.80
C GLN A 42 34.19 -26.98 -54.85
N PRO A 43 33.62 -28.10 -55.40
CA PRO A 43 32.21 -28.58 -55.44
C PRO A 43 32.00 -30.13 -55.33
N GLY A 44 30.74 -30.60 -55.41
CA GLY A 44 30.43 -31.77 -56.25
C GLY A 44 29.53 -32.89 -55.70
N THR A 45 28.24 -32.83 -56.09
CA THR A 45 27.38 -33.91 -56.66
C THR A 45 27.23 -35.24 -55.92
N GLY A 46 26.03 -35.64 -55.44
CA GLY A 46 24.92 -36.25 -56.23
C GLY A 46 24.71 -37.69 -55.70
N ASP A 47 23.56 -38.37 -55.72
CA ASP A 47 22.23 -38.18 -56.32
C ASP A 47 21.30 -39.30 -55.77
N SER A 48 20.00 -39.24 -56.13
CA SER A 48 18.93 -40.25 -56.11
C SER A 48 18.09 -40.41 -54.82
N GLY A 49 16.75 -40.37 -54.86
CA GLY A 49 15.81 -40.14 -55.95
C GLY A 49 14.34 -40.29 -55.51
N THR A 50 13.44 -39.67 -56.31
CA THR A 50 12.02 -40.05 -56.61
C THR A 50 11.02 -40.19 -55.44
N SER A 51 9.78 -39.70 -55.44
CA SER A 51 8.86 -39.15 -56.46
C SER A 51 7.60 -38.61 -55.76
N ILE A 52 7.07 -37.47 -56.22
CA ILE A 52 5.74 -36.89 -55.89
C ILE A 52 4.66 -37.51 -56.84
N PRO A 53 3.34 -37.37 -56.61
CA PRO A 53 2.59 -36.14 -56.98
C PRO A 53 1.46 -35.79 -55.97
N GLY A 54 1.22 -34.52 -55.62
CA GLY A 54 0.49 -33.49 -56.41
C GLY A 54 -0.56 -32.87 -55.45
N THR A 55 -1.08 -31.65 -55.56
CA THR A 55 -1.19 -30.63 -56.62
C THR A 55 -1.75 -29.36 -55.95
N GLY A 56 -1.47 -28.16 -56.48
CA GLY A 56 -2.33 -26.99 -56.23
C GLY A 56 -1.58 -25.70 -55.96
N ASP A 57 -1.12 -25.08 -57.04
CA ASP A 57 -0.36 -23.83 -57.11
C ASP A 57 -1.25 -22.57 -57.13
N SER A 58 -0.59 -21.41 -57.18
CA SER A 58 -1.02 -20.03 -57.50
C SER A 58 -1.24 -19.09 -56.31
N GLY A 59 -0.54 -17.96 -56.17
CA GLY A 59 0.55 -17.41 -56.98
C GLY A 59 0.71 -15.90 -56.76
N SER A 60 1.96 -15.43 -56.82
CA SER A 60 2.44 -14.08 -57.20
C SER A 60 2.01 -12.88 -56.33
N SER A 61 2.78 -11.81 -56.13
CA SER A 61 4.10 -11.37 -56.61
C SER A 61 4.56 -10.18 -55.73
N THR A 62 5.88 -10.11 -55.53
CA THR A 62 6.70 -9.08 -54.85
C THR A 62 6.91 -7.81 -55.72
N PRO A 63 7.83 -6.86 -55.41
CA PRO A 63 7.90 -5.87 -54.32
C PRO A 63 8.34 -4.44 -54.83
N GLY A 64 8.58 -3.46 -53.95
CA GLY A 64 9.38 -2.25 -54.26
C GLY A 64 9.30 -1.18 -53.15
N THR A 65 10.33 -1.00 -52.31
CA THR A 65 11.48 -0.06 -52.40
C THR A 65 11.13 1.44 -52.45
N GLY A 66 11.65 2.22 -51.49
CA GLY A 66 11.79 3.69 -51.65
C GLY A 66 11.90 4.46 -50.33
N ASP A 67 13.04 5.10 -50.13
CA ASP A 67 13.55 5.72 -48.90
C ASP A 67 13.30 7.26 -48.85
N SER A 68 13.47 7.83 -47.65
CA SER A 68 13.84 9.23 -47.30
C SER A 68 12.83 10.40 -47.38
N GLY A 69 12.88 11.25 -46.33
CA GLY A 69 12.84 12.72 -46.51
C GLY A 69 11.83 13.53 -45.69
N SER A 70 12.33 14.18 -44.63
CA SER A 70 11.68 15.26 -43.85
C SER A 70 11.54 16.58 -44.62
N SER A 71 10.49 17.37 -44.36
CA SER A 71 10.58 18.83 -44.06
C SER A 71 9.21 19.51 -43.97
N THR A 72 9.00 20.31 -42.92
CA THR A 72 7.96 21.34 -42.75
C THR A 72 7.99 22.45 -43.80
N PRO A 73 6.89 23.22 -43.99
CA PRO A 73 6.94 24.65 -43.61
C PRO A 73 5.60 25.27 -43.09
N GLY A 74 5.72 26.30 -42.23
CA GLY A 74 4.66 27.33 -41.96
C GLY A 74 4.57 28.37 -43.11
N SER A 75 3.75 29.42 -43.14
CA SER A 75 2.96 30.19 -42.17
C SER A 75 2.13 31.29 -42.91
N GLY A 76 1.01 31.77 -42.31
CA GLY A 76 0.37 33.09 -42.56
C GLY A 76 -0.85 33.10 -43.52
N ASP A 77 -1.93 33.88 -43.36
CA ASP A 77 -2.31 34.92 -42.39
C ASP A 77 -3.82 35.30 -42.56
N SER A 78 -4.42 35.82 -41.48
CA SER A 78 -5.54 36.78 -41.36
C SER A 78 -7.01 36.42 -41.66
N GLY A 79 -7.86 36.57 -40.63
CA GLY A 79 -9.32 36.62 -40.73
C GLY A 79 -10.02 36.70 -39.37
N SER A 80 -10.18 37.91 -38.85
CA SER A 80 -10.86 38.27 -37.58
C SER A 80 -12.36 37.95 -37.55
N GLY A 81 -12.87 37.44 -36.42
CA GLY A 81 -14.31 37.34 -36.12
C GLY A 81 -14.60 36.69 -34.77
N ASP A 82 -15.39 37.38 -33.95
CA ASP A 82 -15.63 37.26 -32.51
C ASP A 82 -16.33 35.97 -31.99
N SER A 83 -16.00 35.63 -30.74
CA SER A 83 -16.72 34.87 -29.69
C SER A 83 -17.65 33.68 -30.04
N SER A 84 -17.31 32.48 -29.54
CA SER A 84 -18.12 31.72 -28.57
C SER A 84 -17.50 30.35 -28.25
N THR A 85 -17.47 30.06 -26.96
CA THR A 85 -17.03 28.80 -26.34
C THR A 85 -17.88 27.63 -26.80
N GLY A 86 -17.26 26.63 -27.43
CA GLY A 86 -17.87 25.36 -27.79
C GLY A 86 -16.83 24.25 -27.67
N ASP A 87 -16.83 23.62 -26.50
CA ASP A 87 -16.14 22.36 -26.22
C ASP A 87 -16.72 21.27 -27.13
N ALA A 88 -16.06 21.03 -28.26
CA ALA A 88 -16.33 19.89 -29.11
C ALA A 88 -15.45 18.73 -28.61
N GLY A 89 -15.95 18.04 -27.57
CA GLY A 89 -15.38 16.81 -27.07
C GLY A 89 -15.16 15.82 -28.22
N LEU A 90 -13.89 15.57 -28.52
CA LEU A 90 -13.48 14.39 -29.29
C LEU A 90 -14.02 13.14 -28.58
N PRO A 91 -14.54 12.14 -29.31
CA PRO A 91 -14.98 10.90 -28.70
C PRO A 91 -13.80 10.26 -27.96
N THR A 92 -13.90 10.15 -26.65
CA THR A 92 -12.99 9.39 -25.81
C THR A 92 -13.01 7.94 -26.29
N PRO A 93 -11.87 7.35 -26.70
CA PRO A 93 -11.80 5.92 -26.97
C PRO A 93 -12.17 5.16 -25.70
N ASP A 94 -12.97 4.10 -25.82
CA ASP A 94 -13.09 3.08 -24.77
C ASP A 94 -11.67 2.61 -24.40
N VAL A 95 -11.23 2.91 -23.18
CA VAL A 95 -9.93 2.44 -22.67
C VAL A 95 -10.06 0.94 -22.46
N ALA A 96 -9.53 0.15 -23.40
CA ALA A 96 -9.34 -1.27 -23.21
C ALA A 96 -8.53 -1.51 -21.93
N LYS A 97 -9.04 -2.32 -21.00
CA LYS A 97 -8.34 -2.65 -19.74
C LYS A 97 -7.03 -3.37 -20.06
N GLU A 98 -5.90 -2.79 -19.66
CA GLU A 98 -4.60 -3.44 -19.83
C GLU A 98 -4.46 -4.61 -18.83
N PRO A 99 -3.92 -5.77 -19.25
CA PRO A 99 -3.77 -6.95 -18.38
C PRO A 99 -2.69 -6.77 -17.29
N ILE A 100 -1.84 -5.76 -17.44
CA ILE A 100 -0.79 -5.39 -16.49
C ILE A 100 -0.98 -3.91 -16.15
N ALA A 101 -1.20 -3.60 -14.88
CA ALA A 101 -1.42 -2.23 -14.43
C ALA A 101 -0.70 -1.97 -13.11
N PRO A 102 -0.26 -0.74 -12.82
CA PRO A 102 0.20 -0.38 -11.48
C PRO A 102 -0.87 -0.69 -10.44
N LEU A 103 -0.45 -1.17 -9.27
CA LEU A 103 -1.33 -1.30 -8.12
C LEU A 103 -1.93 0.07 -7.81
N GLY A 104 -3.25 0.16 -7.80
CA GLY A 104 -3.92 1.34 -7.26
C GLY A 104 -3.91 1.27 -5.74
N PHE A 105 -3.49 2.35 -5.08
CA PHE A 105 -3.51 2.38 -3.62
C PHE A 105 -3.70 3.80 -3.09
N THR A 106 -4.16 3.89 -1.85
CA THR A 106 -4.11 5.11 -1.05
C THR A 106 -3.41 4.80 0.27
N ARG A 107 -2.61 5.75 0.75
CA ARG A 107 -1.88 5.63 2.03
C ARG A 107 -2.14 6.89 2.84
N LYS A 108 -2.46 6.69 4.11
CA LYS A 108 -2.74 7.74 5.08
C LYS A 108 -2.19 7.30 6.43
N TYR A 109 -1.81 8.23 7.29
CA TYR A 109 -1.49 7.86 8.67
C TYR A 109 -2.69 7.16 9.32
N GLY A 110 -2.43 6.07 10.02
CA GLY A 110 -3.42 5.38 10.83
C GLY A 110 -3.63 6.09 12.17
N ASP A 111 -4.61 5.61 12.93
CA ASP A 111 -4.87 6.11 14.30
C ASP A 111 -3.82 5.58 15.27
N ILE A 112 -2.66 6.25 15.32
CA ILE A 112 -1.57 5.92 16.24
C ILE A 112 -1.99 6.27 17.66
N GLN A 113 -1.89 5.32 18.59
CA GLN A 113 -2.24 5.52 19.99
C GLN A 113 -1.00 5.86 20.83
N GLY A 114 -1.15 6.82 21.75
CA GLY A 114 -0.13 7.14 22.75
C GLY A 114 -0.04 6.09 23.86
N VAL A 115 1.14 5.99 24.49
CA VAL A 115 1.43 5.01 25.56
C VAL A 115 2.23 5.66 26.67
N ASP A 116 1.76 5.54 27.91
CA ASP A 116 2.45 6.02 29.12
C ASP A 116 2.96 7.48 29.03
N GLY A 117 2.15 8.36 28.44
CA GLY A 117 2.49 9.78 28.24
C GLY A 117 3.43 10.05 27.06
N VAL A 118 3.72 9.03 26.25
CA VAL A 118 4.33 9.18 24.93
C VAL A 118 3.24 9.33 23.89
N GLU A 119 3.11 10.52 23.31
CA GLU A 119 2.09 10.81 22.31
C GLU A 119 2.64 10.61 20.89
N PRO A 120 1.80 10.18 19.93
CA PRO A 120 2.16 10.14 18.52
C PRO A 120 2.71 11.48 18.06
N PHE A 121 3.78 11.44 17.27
CA PHE A 121 4.40 12.66 16.75
C PHE A 121 4.93 13.61 17.84
N GLY A 122 5.11 13.11 19.06
CA GLY A 122 5.72 13.84 20.16
C GLY A 122 7.20 14.12 19.93
N THR A 123 7.70 15.13 20.63
CA THR A 123 9.07 15.64 20.48
C THR A 123 9.96 15.18 21.63
N TYR A 124 10.92 14.31 21.33
CA TYR A 124 11.78 13.63 22.32
C TYR A 124 13.27 13.76 21.97
N TRP A 125 13.71 14.94 21.54
CA TRP A 125 15.12 15.20 21.20
C TRP A 125 15.79 16.22 22.12
N PHE A 126 15.03 17.12 22.75
CA PHE A 126 15.59 18.22 23.54
C PHE A 126 15.99 17.77 24.96
N LYS A 127 16.90 18.52 25.58
CA LYS A 127 17.43 18.20 26.90
C LYS A 127 16.31 18.23 27.95
N GLY A 128 16.02 17.08 28.53
CA GLY A 128 14.95 16.88 29.51
C GLY A 128 13.75 16.08 29.01
N SER A 129 13.60 15.90 27.69
CA SER A 129 12.60 15.01 27.07
C SER A 129 13.22 13.88 26.24
N ASN A 130 14.51 13.94 25.93
CA ASN A 130 15.24 12.93 25.16
C ASN A 130 15.41 11.55 25.84
N LYS A 131 14.66 11.29 26.90
CA LYS A 131 14.59 9.99 27.57
C LYS A 131 13.16 9.50 27.59
N ILE A 132 12.88 8.48 26.80
CA ILE A 132 11.57 7.83 26.72
C ILE A 132 11.59 6.61 27.65
N SER A 133 10.90 6.74 28.79
CA SER A 133 10.80 5.66 29.79
C SER A 133 9.69 4.64 29.51
N ALA A 134 8.73 4.97 28.64
CA ALA A 134 7.64 4.09 28.25
C ALA A 134 8.15 2.82 27.55
N ASP A 135 7.42 1.71 27.71
CA ASP A 135 7.70 0.46 27.00
C ASP A 135 7.03 0.52 25.61
N LEU A 136 7.82 0.82 24.57
CA LEU A 136 7.32 0.91 23.20
C LEU A 136 7.37 -0.45 22.46
N SER A 137 7.75 -1.55 23.12
CA SER A 137 8.01 -2.83 22.45
C SER A 137 6.83 -3.40 21.66
N LYS A 138 5.60 -3.05 22.03
CA LYS A 138 4.36 -3.46 21.34
C LYS A 138 3.73 -2.36 20.48
N ASN A 139 4.42 -1.24 20.29
CA ASN A 139 3.87 -0.04 19.66
C ASN A 139 4.79 0.48 18.54
N PRO A 140 5.02 -0.31 17.47
CA PRO A 140 5.89 0.09 16.36
C PRO A 140 5.44 1.39 15.68
N ALA A 141 4.13 1.57 15.52
CA ALA A 141 3.55 2.77 14.93
C ALA A 141 3.96 4.04 15.71
N LEU A 142 3.86 3.97 17.04
CA LEU A 142 4.24 5.06 17.92
C LEU A 142 5.74 5.34 17.82
N ALA A 143 6.59 4.31 17.91
CA ALA A 143 8.05 4.46 17.86
C ALA A 143 8.56 5.13 16.58
N TYR A 144 8.00 4.77 15.41
CA TYR A 144 8.37 5.39 14.13
C TYR A 144 7.75 6.79 13.91
N SER A 145 6.76 7.17 14.72
CA SER A 145 6.14 8.50 14.66
C SER A 145 6.87 9.58 15.45
N LEU A 146 7.86 9.24 16.29
CA LEU A 146 8.46 10.20 17.23
C LEU A 146 9.57 11.05 16.61
N THR A 147 9.58 12.35 16.92
CA THR A 147 10.72 13.22 16.60
C THR A 147 11.84 12.94 17.60
N ILE A 148 12.98 12.45 17.10
CA ILE A 148 14.09 11.97 17.93
C ILE A 148 15.42 12.53 17.42
N SER A 149 16.43 12.55 18.28
CA SER A 149 17.81 12.83 17.90
C SER A 149 18.71 11.63 18.11
N ASP A 150 19.95 11.78 17.67
CA ASP A 150 21.08 10.90 17.95
C ASP A 150 21.37 10.72 19.45
N THR A 151 20.83 11.60 20.32
CA THR A 151 20.95 11.49 21.77
C THR A 151 19.69 10.97 22.46
N THR A 152 18.61 10.70 21.72
CA THR A 152 17.39 10.13 22.29
C THR A 152 17.64 8.71 22.80
N SER A 153 17.22 8.44 24.03
CA SER A 153 17.34 7.13 24.66
C SER A 153 15.98 6.52 24.96
N PHE A 154 15.87 5.21 24.71
CA PHE A 154 14.65 4.43 24.89
C PHE A 154 14.82 3.37 25.97
N SER A 155 13.76 3.12 26.74
CA SER A 155 13.71 2.01 27.71
C SER A 155 13.62 0.65 27.01
N LYS A 156 12.63 0.50 26.12
CA LYS A 156 12.40 -0.68 25.28
C LYS A 156 11.78 -0.27 23.95
N LEU A 157 12.17 -0.97 22.89
CA LEU A 157 11.78 -0.69 21.52
C LEU A 157 11.08 -1.89 20.88
N PRO A 158 10.27 -1.67 19.83
CA PRO A 158 9.75 -2.74 18.99
C PRO A 158 10.89 -3.58 18.41
N VAL A 159 10.64 -4.87 18.22
CA VAL A 159 11.58 -5.75 17.54
C VAL A 159 11.85 -5.22 16.12
N GLY A 160 13.13 -5.17 15.72
CA GLY A 160 13.55 -4.66 14.41
C GLY A 160 13.58 -3.13 14.25
N TYR A 161 13.24 -2.34 15.28
CA TYR A 161 13.40 -0.88 15.23
C TYR A 161 14.85 -0.46 15.49
N ASP A 162 15.40 0.40 14.62
CA ASP A 162 16.73 0.99 14.76
C ASP A 162 16.67 2.51 14.53
N SER A 163 16.86 3.29 15.60
CA SER A 163 16.83 4.76 15.54
C SER A 163 18.01 5.35 14.76
N ALA A 164 19.18 4.72 14.80
CA ALA A 164 20.34 5.21 14.07
C ALA A 164 20.16 5.02 12.57
N ALA A 165 19.64 3.85 12.16
CA ALA A 165 19.28 3.61 10.76
C ALA A 165 18.18 4.56 10.27
N LEU A 166 17.19 4.88 11.12
CA LEU A 166 16.13 5.83 10.79
C LEU A 166 16.67 7.27 10.59
N ILE A 167 17.56 7.71 11.49
CA ILE A 167 18.22 9.03 11.37
C ILE A 167 19.08 9.10 10.11
N GLU A 168 19.84 8.05 9.79
CA GLU A 168 20.67 8.00 8.59
C GLU A 168 19.81 7.99 7.31
N TRP A 169 18.78 7.13 7.26
CA TRP A 169 17.79 7.10 6.18
C TRP A 169 17.14 8.47 5.97
N GLY A 170 16.86 9.20 7.06
CA GLY A 170 16.29 10.54 7.02
C GLY A 170 17.16 11.60 6.32
N LYS A 171 18.48 11.42 6.22
CA LYS A 171 19.39 12.42 5.63
C LYS A 171 19.21 12.59 4.12
N ASP A 172 18.87 11.51 3.41
CA ASP A 172 18.63 11.55 1.96
C ASP A 172 17.46 12.50 1.63
N PRO A 173 17.66 13.53 0.76
CA PRO A 173 16.59 14.39 0.28
C PRO A 173 15.44 13.63 -0.40
N GLY A 174 15.73 12.49 -1.03
CA GLY A 174 14.76 11.70 -1.78
C GLY A 174 14.39 12.28 -3.15
N LEU A 175 13.53 11.56 -3.87
CA LEU A 175 13.02 11.90 -5.21
C LEU A 175 14.11 12.12 -6.27
N ASN A 176 15.17 11.29 -6.22
CA ASN A 176 16.27 11.23 -7.17
C ASN A 176 17.15 12.49 -7.22
N VAL A 177 17.20 13.30 -6.15
CA VAL A 177 18.11 14.45 -6.05
C VAL A 177 19.58 14.04 -6.17
N ASP A 178 19.92 12.82 -5.75
CA ASP A 178 21.26 12.25 -5.88
C ASP A 178 21.73 12.10 -7.34
N ILE A 179 20.82 11.82 -8.29
CA ILE A 179 21.12 11.87 -9.73
C ILE A 179 21.54 13.27 -10.13
N LEU A 180 20.81 14.30 -9.66
CA LEU A 180 21.15 15.69 -9.98
C LEU A 180 22.58 15.98 -9.56
N HIS A 181 22.95 15.62 -8.33
CA HIS A 181 24.29 15.81 -7.79
C HIS A 181 25.36 15.03 -8.59
N LYS A 182 25.07 13.77 -8.95
CA LYS A 182 25.96 12.94 -9.76
C LYS A 182 26.25 13.56 -11.14
N HIS A 183 25.27 14.23 -11.73
CA HIS A 183 25.40 14.97 -12.99
C HIS A 183 25.94 16.40 -12.81
N GLY A 184 26.36 16.77 -11.59
CA GLY A 184 26.98 18.06 -11.29
C GLY A 184 26.00 19.21 -11.04
N PHE A 185 24.71 18.91 -10.90
CA PHE A 185 23.65 19.87 -10.58
C PHE A 185 23.49 19.99 -9.06
N THR A 186 24.28 20.84 -8.44
CA THR A 186 24.44 20.97 -6.98
C THR A 186 24.09 22.37 -6.46
N GLY A 187 23.61 23.26 -7.33
CA GLY A 187 23.40 24.69 -7.07
C GLY A 187 24.66 25.53 -7.27
N LYS A 188 25.75 24.93 -7.75
CA LYS A 188 27.04 25.57 -7.92
C LYS A 188 26.95 26.81 -8.81
N GLY A 189 27.48 27.93 -8.30
CA GLY A 189 27.47 29.21 -9.00
C GLY A 189 26.16 29.98 -8.90
N ALA A 190 25.13 29.42 -8.27
CA ALA A 190 23.95 30.19 -7.86
C ALA A 190 24.22 30.88 -6.52
N THR A 191 23.99 32.19 -6.46
CA THR A 191 24.04 32.97 -5.22
C THR A 191 22.64 33.31 -4.75
N ILE A 192 22.31 32.80 -3.56
CA ILE A 192 20.98 32.90 -2.95
C ILE A 192 21.10 33.40 -1.51
N ALA A 193 19.99 33.90 -0.97
CA ALA A 193 19.87 34.26 0.42
C ALA A 193 18.75 33.45 1.10
N TYR A 194 18.87 33.28 2.41
CA TYR A 194 17.85 32.66 3.25
C TYR A 194 17.71 33.48 4.53
N VAL A 195 16.48 33.78 4.92
CA VAL A 195 16.20 34.53 6.16
C VAL A 195 15.43 33.61 7.10
N ASP A 196 15.97 33.36 8.29
CA ASP A 196 15.40 32.45 9.28
C ASP A 196 15.98 32.74 10.67
N GLN A 197 15.82 31.82 11.63
CA GLN A 197 16.40 31.88 12.96
C GLN A 197 17.93 31.73 12.93
N PRO A 198 18.63 32.19 13.99
CA PRO A 198 20.09 32.20 14.02
C PRO A 198 20.71 30.81 13.97
N VAL A 199 21.88 30.70 13.35
CA VAL A 199 22.61 29.43 13.23
C VAL A 199 23.97 29.51 13.90
N SER A 200 24.37 28.41 14.51
CA SER A 200 25.73 28.17 15.00
C SER A 200 26.43 27.14 14.12
N TRP A 201 27.73 26.96 14.31
CA TRP A 201 28.55 26.09 13.47
C TRP A 201 28.06 24.62 13.49
N HIS A 202 28.05 23.98 12.33
CA HIS A 202 27.84 22.54 12.16
C HIS A 202 28.58 22.04 10.92
N GLU A 203 28.99 20.76 10.91
CA GLU A 203 29.77 20.20 9.80
C GLU A 203 29.05 20.27 8.44
N GLN A 204 27.72 20.11 8.43
CA GLN A 204 26.90 20.08 7.23
C GLN A 204 26.99 21.36 6.38
N TYR A 205 27.22 22.53 7.00
CA TYR A 205 27.24 23.82 6.32
C TYR A 205 28.48 24.64 6.70
N SER A 206 29.62 23.96 6.86
CA SER A 206 30.92 24.54 7.23
C SER A 206 31.78 25.00 6.03
N GLY A 207 31.24 24.90 4.81
CA GLY A 207 31.93 25.28 3.58
C GLY A 207 32.09 26.79 3.40
N SER A 208 33.05 27.20 2.56
CA SER A 208 33.29 28.63 2.27
C SER A 208 32.17 29.31 1.49
N ASN A 209 31.22 28.53 0.97
CA ASN A 209 30.04 28.97 0.25
C ASN A 209 28.89 29.43 1.17
N ILE A 210 29.05 29.31 2.49
CA ILE A 210 28.03 29.66 3.49
C ILE A 210 28.45 30.93 4.23
N HIS A 211 27.65 32.00 4.10
CA HIS A 211 27.88 33.30 4.72
C HIS A 211 26.78 33.58 5.73
N VAL A 212 27.09 33.50 7.03
CA VAL A 212 26.10 33.68 8.10
C VAL A 212 26.19 35.08 8.70
N LYS A 213 25.03 35.72 8.85
CA LYS A 213 24.86 36.95 9.64
C LYS A 213 23.70 36.79 10.61
N ASN A 214 23.99 36.62 11.90
CA ASN A 214 22.96 36.58 12.95
C ASN A 214 22.65 38.01 13.44
N ASN A 215 21.48 38.52 13.06
CA ASN A 215 20.90 39.80 13.47
C ASN A 215 20.07 39.65 14.76
N SER A 216 20.64 39.01 15.78
CA SER A 216 19.99 38.73 17.06
C SER A 216 21.01 38.57 18.17
N ASP A 217 20.55 38.65 19.42
CA ASP A 217 21.40 38.50 20.61
C ASP A 217 21.79 37.03 20.91
N THR A 218 21.23 36.06 20.18
CA THR A 218 21.62 34.64 20.21
C THR A 218 22.06 34.19 18.83
N ASP A 219 22.97 33.23 18.80
CA ASP A 219 23.49 32.53 17.62
C ASP A 219 23.07 31.04 17.59
N HIS A 220 22.23 30.59 18.52
CA HIS A 220 21.74 29.21 18.57
C HIS A 220 20.20 29.16 18.43
N SER A 221 19.71 28.26 17.57
CA SER A 221 18.30 27.90 17.39
C SER A 221 18.17 26.45 16.90
N MET A 222 16.98 25.87 17.01
CA MET A 222 16.62 24.61 16.35
C MET A 222 16.34 24.81 14.86
N HIS A 223 15.60 25.86 14.52
CA HIS A 223 14.97 26.01 13.19
C HIS A 223 16.00 26.41 12.12
N GLY A 224 16.90 27.34 12.44
CA GLY A 224 17.93 27.82 11.52
C GLY A 224 18.87 26.71 11.01
N PRO A 225 19.53 25.92 11.90
CA PRO A 225 20.35 24.77 11.51
C PRO A 225 19.58 23.76 10.67
N ALA A 226 18.29 23.55 10.98
CA ALA A 226 17.45 22.64 10.24
C ALA A 226 17.28 23.09 8.78
N VAL A 227 16.80 24.31 8.53
CA VAL A 227 16.57 24.80 7.16
C VAL A 227 17.86 24.94 6.35
N LEU A 228 18.96 25.39 6.98
CA LEU A 228 20.24 25.55 6.30
C LEU A 228 20.85 24.20 5.89
N SER A 229 20.75 23.19 6.75
CA SER A 229 21.21 21.84 6.41
C SER A 229 20.33 21.16 5.35
N LEU A 230 19.01 21.36 5.38
CA LEU A 230 18.10 20.84 4.35
C LEU A 230 18.28 21.54 2.98
N LEU A 231 18.77 22.78 2.96
CA LEU A 231 19.08 23.53 1.75
C LEU A 231 20.45 23.15 1.18
N ALA A 232 21.51 23.33 1.97
CA ALA A 232 22.90 23.31 1.52
C ALA A 232 23.81 22.41 2.37
N GLY A 233 23.24 21.52 3.18
CA GLY A 233 24.00 20.52 3.92
C GLY A 233 24.75 19.59 2.98
N LYS A 234 26.04 19.34 3.25
CA LYS A 234 26.90 18.49 2.41
C LYS A 234 26.28 17.11 2.09
N ASN A 235 25.63 16.48 3.06
CA ASN A 235 25.05 15.13 2.92
C ASN A 235 23.52 15.12 3.02
N ILE A 236 22.88 16.28 3.22
CA ILE A 236 21.45 16.43 3.53
C ILE A 236 20.74 17.39 2.56
N GLY A 237 21.50 18.34 2.02
CA GLY A 237 20.99 19.48 1.29
C GLY A 237 20.57 19.14 -0.13
N THR A 238 19.54 19.82 -0.62
CA THR A 238 19.14 19.73 -2.03
C THR A 238 20.17 20.41 -2.96
N ALA A 239 20.82 21.50 -2.50
CA ALA A 239 21.81 22.26 -3.27
C ALA A 239 23.10 22.49 -2.45
N PRO A 240 23.93 21.45 -2.22
CA PRO A 240 25.07 21.50 -1.31
C PRO A 240 26.21 22.44 -1.74
N GLU A 241 26.29 22.84 -3.02
CA GLU A 241 27.32 23.76 -3.52
C GLU A 241 26.78 25.16 -3.87
N ALA A 242 25.53 25.49 -3.49
CA ALA A 242 25.01 26.84 -3.64
C ALA A 242 25.77 27.84 -2.75
N GLU A 243 25.94 29.07 -3.23
CA GLU A 243 26.48 30.16 -2.43
C GLU A 243 25.33 30.78 -1.62
N VAL A 244 25.30 30.56 -0.30
CA VAL A 244 24.18 30.91 0.56
C VAL A 244 24.55 32.06 1.50
N TYR A 245 23.84 33.17 1.38
CA TYR A 245 23.85 34.26 2.37
C TYR A 245 22.70 34.07 3.36
N PHE A 246 23.02 33.53 4.53
CA PHE A 246 22.06 33.23 5.57
C PHE A 246 21.96 34.38 6.58
N TYR A 247 20.76 34.92 6.75
CA TYR A 247 20.47 36.00 7.69
C TYR A 247 19.60 35.46 8.83
N GLY A 248 20.22 35.24 9.98
CA GLY A 248 19.55 34.91 11.22
C GLY A 248 18.84 36.15 11.79
N HIS A 249 17.60 36.05 12.27
CA HIS A 249 16.93 37.14 12.98
C HIS A 249 16.15 36.64 14.20
N ALA A 250 15.71 37.58 15.04
CA ALA A 250 14.95 37.31 16.26
C ALA A 250 13.48 36.94 15.98
N ALA A 251 13.24 35.81 15.31
CA ALA A 251 11.90 35.38 14.88
C ALA A 251 10.89 35.21 16.03
N TRP A 252 11.35 34.95 17.26
CA TRP A 252 10.49 34.83 18.46
C TRP A 252 9.80 36.13 18.87
N LEU A 253 10.14 37.28 18.26
CA LEU A 253 9.44 38.54 18.50
C LEU A 253 8.04 38.58 17.86
N ALA A 254 7.72 37.69 16.92
CA ALA A 254 6.48 37.72 16.13
C ALA A 254 6.21 39.13 15.54
N ASP A 255 7.29 39.72 15.01
CA ASP A 255 7.38 41.08 14.48
C ASP A 255 8.09 41.03 13.12
N GLN A 256 7.36 41.36 12.05
CA GLN A 256 7.87 41.27 10.67
C GLN A 256 8.83 42.40 10.28
N ARG A 257 9.07 43.38 11.16
CA ARG A 257 10.13 44.38 10.97
C ARG A 257 11.51 43.74 10.81
N THR A 258 11.78 42.66 11.56
CA THR A 258 13.07 41.96 11.48
C THR A 258 13.27 41.23 10.13
N HIS A 259 12.18 40.75 9.51
CA HIS A 259 12.20 40.24 8.14
C HIS A 259 12.52 41.36 7.14
N ALA A 260 11.83 42.50 7.25
CA ALA A 260 12.05 43.68 6.40
C ALA A 260 13.50 44.19 6.50
N GLU A 261 14.04 44.29 7.72
CA GLU A 261 15.43 44.69 7.98
C GLU A 261 16.42 43.75 7.27
N CYS A 262 16.20 42.43 7.30
CA CYS A 262 17.05 41.47 6.59
C CYS A 262 17.00 41.67 5.07
N LEU A 263 15.81 41.91 4.48
CA LEU A 263 15.69 42.20 3.05
C LEU A 263 16.47 43.46 2.63
N TYR A 264 16.38 44.54 3.42
CA TYR A 264 17.15 45.75 3.13
C TYR A 264 18.66 45.52 3.25
N GLN A 265 19.10 44.70 4.21
CA GLN A 265 20.51 44.30 4.31
C GLN A 265 20.97 43.46 3.10
N ILE A 266 20.11 42.56 2.60
CA ILE A 266 20.36 41.77 1.40
C ILE A 266 20.51 42.69 0.18
N ILE A 267 19.60 43.66 0.01
CA ILE A 267 19.70 44.65 -1.08
C ILE A 267 21.03 45.40 -1.01
N GLU A 268 21.45 45.84 0.18
CA GLU A 268 22.71 46.56 0.35
C GLU A 268 23.92 45.67 0.10
N GLN A 269 23.93 44.45 0.64
CA GLN A 269 24.95 43.45 0.35
C GLN A 269 25.07 43.21 -1.17
N ASN A 270 23.94 43.07 -1.86
CA ASN A 270 23.90 42.77 -3.28
C ASN A 270 24.46 43.89 -4.17
N LYS A 271 24.44 45.15 -3.72
CA LYS A 271 25.10 46.27 -4.43
C LYS A 271 26.62 46.15 -4.44
N SER A 272 27.19 45.53 -3.40
CA SER A 272 28.64 45.36 -3.26
C SER A 272 29.19 44.13 -4.00
N LEU A 273 28.33 43.18 -4.35
CA LEU A 273 28.71 41.94 -5.01
C LEU A 273 28.99 42.16 -6.51
N PRO A 274 30.01 41.50 -7.07
CA PRO A 274 30.22 41.44 -8.53
C PRO A 274 28.97 40.93 -9.25
N ASP A 275 28.73 41.37 -10.49
CA ASP A 275 27.50 41.02 -11.23
C ASP A 275 27.24 39.51 -11.36
N HIS A 276 28.30 38.71 -11.45
CA HIS A 276 28.23 37.24 -11.53
C HIS A 276 28.04 36.55 -10.16
N GLN A 277 28.09 37.29 -9.05
CA GLN A 277 27.91 36.82 -7.68
C GLN A 277 26.71 37.48 -6.99
N LYS A 278 25.88 38.22 -7.74
CA LYS A 278 24.71 38.87 -7.16
C LYS A 278 23.71 37.84 -6.66
N ILE A 279 23.19 38.09 -5.46
CA ILE A 279 22.07 37.37 -4.85
C ILE A 279 20.87 37.51 -5.80
N ARG A 280 20.38 36.39 -6.32
CA ARG A 280 19.26 36.32 -7.26
C ARG A 280 17.93 36.04 -6.59
N MET A 281 17.96 35.37 -5.45
CA MET A 281 16.77 34.84 -4.79
C MET A 281 16.95 34.95 -3.28
N VAL A 282 15.87 35.21 -2.57
CA VAL A 282 15.79 35.12 -1.11
C VAL A 282 14.55 34.31 -0.75
N ALA A 283 14.67 33.40 0.22
CA ALA A 283 13.53 32.64 0.73
C ALA A 283 13.37 32.77 2.24
N PHE A 284 12.14 32.50 2.67
CA PHE A 284 11.70 32.50 4.06
C PHE A 284 10.95 31.21 4.34
N SER A 285 11.23 30.60 5.49
CA SER A 285 10.34 29.60 6.09
C SER A 285 9.19 30.26 6.85
N ASP A 286 8.63 31.33 6.27
CA ASP A 286 7.52 32.12 6.78
C ASP A 286 6.81 32.81 5.59
N GLY A 287 5.83 33.67 5.85
CA GLY A 287 5.13 34.49 4.86
C GLY A 287 4.80 35.89 5.38
N ILE A 288 4.11 36.68 4.56
CA ILE A 288 3.54 37.95 5.01
C ILE A 288 2.22 37.65 5.74
N ASP A 289 2.26 37.70 7.06
CA ASP A 289 1.06 37.57 7.91
C ASP A 289 0.55 38.95 8.34
N THR A 290 -0.59 39.37 7.79
CA THR A 290 -1.26 40.64 8.14
C THR A 290 -1.79 40.72 9.58
N SER A 291 -1.79 39.59 10.32
CA SER A 291 -2.15 39.57 11.74
C SER A 291 -1.00 39.99 12.66
N GLU A 292 0.24 39.96 12.17
CA GLU A 292 1.44 40.40 12.90
C GLU A 292 1.72 41.89 12.69
N GLY A 293 2.55 42.46 13.57
CA GLY A 293 3.03 43.82 13.41
C GLY A 293 3.96 43.97 12.19
N TYR A 294 3.89 45.13 11.54
CA TYR A 294 4.78 45.56 10.46
C TYR A 294 4.68 44.77 9.14
N ALA A 295 3.52 44.14 8.87
CA ALA A 295 3.29 43.42 7.62
C ALA A 295 3.37 44.31 6.37
N GLU A 296 2.92 45.58 6.46
CA GLU A 296 3.03 46.55 5.37
C GLU A 296 4.50 46.90 5.07
N GLU A 297 5.32 47.05 6.12
CA GLU A 297 6.75 47.29 6.00
C GLU A 297 7.48 46.09 5.42
N PHE A 298 7.08 44.87 5.78
CA PHE A 298 7.62 43.66 5.17
C PHE A 298 7.26 43.56 3.70
N GLN A 299 5.99 43.78 3.34
CA GLN A 299 5.56 43.85 1.93
C GLN A 299 6.34 44.92 1.15
N ALA A 300 6.55 46.10 1.73
CA ALA A 300 7.34 47.16 1.09
C ALA A 300 8.80 46.75 0.86
N ALA A 301 9.40 45.99 1.79
CA ALA A 301 10.74 45.45 1.64
C ALA A 301 10.81 44.33 0.58
N VAL A 302 9.77 43.48 0.49
CA VAL A 302 9.62 42.48 -0.58
C VAL A 302 9.56 43.16 -1.95
N ASP A 303 8.74 44.20 -2.10
CA ASP A 303 8.64 44.99 -3.33
C ASP A 303 9.98 45.65 -3.69
N ALA A 304 10.74 46.12 -2.70
CA ALA A 304 12.06 46.69 -2.90
C ALA A 304 13.08 45.64 -3.38
N CYS A 305 13.04 44.43 -2.83
CA CYS A 305 13.86 43.30 -3.29
C CYS A 305 13.55 42.92 -4.73
N GLN A 306 12.26 42.81 -5.08
CA GLN A 306 11.83 42.49 -6.45
C GLN A 306 12.24 43.59 -7.43
N LYS A 307 12.12 44.88 -7.06
CA LYS A 307 12.63 46.01 -7.86
C LYS A 307 14.15 45.98 -8.03
N ALA A 308 14.88 45.42 -7.08
CA ALA A 308 16.32 45.19 -7.17
C ALA A 308 16.69 43.93 -8.00
N GLY A 309 15.71 43.23 -8.56
CA GLY A 309 15.91 42.02 -9.36
C GLY A 309 16.13 40.74 -8.52
N ILE A 310 15.76 40.76 -7.24
CA ILE A 310 15.87 39.61 -6.33
C ILE A 310 14.49 38.97 -6.19
N MET A 311 14.37 37.70 -6.55
CA MET A 311 13.14 36.92 -6.38
C MET A 311 12.91 36.62 -4.90
N VAL A 312 11.67 36.73 -4.43
CA VAL A 312 11.33 36.49 -3.01
C VAL A 312 10.36 35.31 -2.91
N TRP A 313 10.65 34.35 -2.04
CA TRP A 313 9.90 33.09 -1.89
C TRP A 313 9.46 32.82 -0.46
N PHE A 314 8.26 32.24 -0.33
CA PHE A 314 7.65 31.90 0.95
C PHE A 314 7.25 30.42 0.97
N CYS A 315 7.41 29.76 2.12
CA CYS A 315 7.04 28.34 2.27
C CYS A 315 5.54 28.07 2.05
N GLN A 316 4.70 29.10 2.25
CA GLN A 316 3.25 29.07 2.05
C GLN A 316 2.82 28.83 0.59
N GLU A 317 3.74 28.91 -0.38
CA GLU A 317 3.49 28.60 -1.78
C GLU A 317 3.38 27.09 -2.07
N TYR A 318 3.65 26.22 -1.10
CA TYR A 318 3.74 24.77 -1.30
C TYR A 318 2.90 23.97 -0.30
N GLY A 319 2.53 22.76 -0.70
CA GLY A 319 1.96 21.75 0.19
C GLY A 319 3.05 20.90 0.83
N SER A 320 2.71 20.19 1.90
CA SER A 320 3.66 19.37 2.68
C SER A 320 3.29 17.89 2.63
N VAL A 321 4.28 17.03 2.35
CA VAL A 321 4.16 15.57 2.38
C VAL A 321 5.27 14.94 3.21
N SER A 322 5.00 13.73 3.69
CA SER A 322 5.96 12.89 4.40
C SER A 322 6.39 11.68 3.60
N PHE A 323 7.68 11.37 3.63
CA PHE A 323 8.13 10.02 3.33
C PHE A 323 7.66 9.06 4.41
N LEU A 324 7.25 7.87 3.99
CA LEU A 324 6.98 6.77 4.90
C LEU A 324 8.31 6.23 5.46
N PRO A 325 8.44 5.99 6.77
CA PRO A 325 9.71 5.57 7.36
C PRO A 325 10.28 4.31 6.73
N MET A 326 11.59 4.29 6.48
CA MET A 326 12.33 3.16 5.88
C MET A 326 11.81 2.72 4.49
N SER A 327 11.06 3.57 3.79
CA SER A 327 10.64 3.33 2.40
C SER A 327 11.70 3.78 1.40
N ASP A 328 11.57 3.37 0.13
CA ASP A 328 12.37 3.96 -0.95
C ASP A 328 11.95 5.41 -1.20
N LYS A 329 12.80 6.36 -0.82
CA LYS A 329 12.55 7.80 -0.98
C LYS A 329 12.54 8.26 -2.45
N ASN A 330 13.04 7.45 -3.38
CA ASN A 330 13.04 7.77 -4.80
C ASN A 330 11.74 7.35 -5.51
N ASN A 331 10.90 6.58 -4.83
CA ASN A 331 9.57 6.24 -5.31
C ASN A 331 8.54 7.20 -4.70
N TYR A 332 8.05 8.16 -5.49
CA TYR A 332 7.10 9.19 -5.02
C TYR A 332 5.78 8.60 -4.50
N ASN A 333 5.44 7.36 -4.86
CA ASN A 333 4.31 6.60 -4.33
C ASN A 333 4.41 6.33 -2.81
N ASN A 334 5.61 6.48 -2.23
CA ASN A 334 5.88 6.34 -0.80
C ASN A 334 5.68 7.63 0.00
N LEU A 335 5.06 8.65 -0.61
CA LEU A 335 4.67 9.87 0.06
C LEU A 335 3.23 9.78 0.56
N VAL A 336 2.99 10.37 1.72
CA VAL A 336 1.65 10.58 2.28
C VAL A 336 1.47 12.05 2.63
N LEU A 337 0.23 12.51 2.65
CA LEU A 337 -0.10 13.84 3.14
C LEU A 337 0.36 13.96 4.60
N ASP A 338 0.98 15.08 4.95
CA ASP A 338 1.38 15.33 6.33
C ASP A 338 0.17 15.34 7.27
N GLN A 339 0.32 14.77 8.46
CA GLN A 339 -0.76 14.52 9.43
C GLN A 339 -1.57 15.75 9.87
N TRP A 340 -1.00 16.96 9.73
CA TRP A 340 -1.63 18.21 10.13
C TRP A 340 -2.49 18.85 9.01
N TRP A 341 -2.50 18.28 7.80
CA TRP A 341 -3.41 18.68 6.74
C TRP A 341 -4.75 17.96 6.84
N ASN A 342 -5.83 18.68 6.55
CA ASN A 342 -7.15 18.09 6.34
C ASN A 342 -7.35 17.74 4.86
N GLU A 343 -7.53 16.45 4.58
CA GLU A 343 -7.78 15.91 3.23
C GLU A 343 -9.01 16.50 2.54
N SER A 344 -9.99 16.99 3.31
CA SER A 344 -11.20 17.65 2.78
C SER A 344 -10.91 19.05 2.21
N SER A 345 -9.70 19.57 2.42
CA SER A 345 -9.29 20.92 2.07
C SER A 345 -7.83 20.97 1.60
N ILE A 346 -7.41 19.98 0.79
CA ILE A 346 -6.09 19.97 0.15
C ILE A 346 -5.99 21.21 -0.77
N PRO A 347 -5.05 22.13 -0.51
CA PRO A 347 -4.85 23.28 -1.37
C PRO A 347 -4.41 22.86 -2.77
N LYS A 348 -4.73 23.67 -3.79
CA LYS A 348 -4.19 23.48 -5.14
C LYS A 348 -2.73 23.96 -5.21
N LEU A 349 -1.83 23.22 -4.57
CA LEU A 349 -0.40 23.50 -4.48
C LEU A 349 0.41 22.30 -4.98
N VAL A 350 1.70 22.52 -5.24
CA VAL A 350 2.67 21.43 -5.41
C VAL A 350 3.15 21.01 -4.03
N PHE A 351 3.09 19.71 -3.75
CA PHE A 351 3.47 19.11 -2.48
C PHE A 351 4.94 18.71 -2.47
N VAL A 352 5.61 19.06 -1.37
CA VAL A 352 7.06 18.95 -1.20
C VAL A 352 7.38 18.18 0.08
N PRO A 353 8.38 17.28 0.07
CA PRO A 353 8.79 16.56 1.27
C PRO A 353 9.29 17.49 2.39
N ALA A 354 8.52 17.57 3.49
CA ALA A 354 8.92 18.22 4.73
C ALA A 354 9.25 17.22 5.84
N SER A 355 8.68 16.01 5.75
CA SER A 355 8.68 15.01 6.81
C SER A 355 9.32 13.69 6.34
N GLY A 356 9.70 12.84 7.29
CA GLY A 356 10.56 11.68 7.05
C GLY A 356 12.00 12.10 6.72
N ARG A 357 12.45 13.23 7.27
CA ARG A 357 13.76 13.84 6.98
C ARG A 357 14.57 14.09 8.24
N THR A 358 15.88 14.03 8.11
CA THR A 358 16.84 14.36 9.17
C THR A 358 17.50 15.68 8.87
N SER A 359 17.61 16.55 9.87
CA SER A 359 18.33 17.81 9.77
C SER A 359 19.51 17.86 10.75
N ALA A 360 20.44 18.78 10.52
CA ALA A 360 21.44 19.14 11.52
C ALA A 360 20.77 19.75 12.76
N ALA A 361 21.40 19.56 13.90
CA ALA A 361 21.04 20.18 15.17
C ALA A 361 22.29 20.77 15.83
N THR A 362 22.11 21.90 16.51
CA THR A 362 23.20 22.54 17.27
C THR A 362 22.80 22.88 18.70
N MET A 363 21.63 22.39 19.13
CA MET A 363 21.10 22.60 20.47
C MET A 363 21.19 21.32 21.28
N ASP A 364 21.34 21.47 22.59
CA ASP A 364 21.22 20.38 23.57
C ASP A 364 22.15 19.17 23.37
N GLY A 365 23.24 19.36 22.61
CA GLY A 365 24.26 18.33 22.35
C GLY A 365 23.85 17.27 21.34
N SER A 366 22.71 17.43 20.66
CA SER A 366 22.34 16.59 19.52
C SER A 366 23.02 17.09 18.25
N GLU A 367 23.53 16.18 17.41
CA GLU A 367 24.09 16.53 16.10
C GLU A 367 23.01 16.44 15.00
N TYR A 368 22.05 15.54 15.16
CA TYR A 368 21.01 15.29 14.14
C TYR A 368 19.65 15.06 14.78
N ILE A 369 18.59 15.57 14.14
CA ILE A 369 17.19 15.33 14.52
C ILE A 369 16.45 14.72 13.33
N TYR A 370 15.79 13.59 13.56
CA TYR A 370 14.83 12.99 12.63
C TYR A 370 13.42 13.56 12.87
N TRP A 371 12.80 14.04 11.79
CA TRP A 371 11.48 14.66 11.75
C TRP A 371 10.49 13.72 11.03
N PRO A 372 9.71 12.89 11.75
CA PRO A 372 8.60 12.14 11.15
C PRO A 372 7.44 13.06 10.74
N THR A 373 7.41 14.28 11.28
CA THR A 373 6.46 15.35 10.99
C THR A 373 7.20 16.69 11.05
N GLY A 374 7.69 17.16 9.90
CA GLY A 374 8.24 18.50 9.73
C GLY A 374 7.15 19.57 9.66
N GLY A 375 7.57 20.82 9.79
CA GLY A 375 6.72 21.98 9.53
C GLY A 375 6.74 22.37 8.04
N LEU A 376 5.76 23.18 7.63
CA LEU A 376 5.73 23.75 6.27
C LEU A 376 7.05 24.45 5.91
N SER A 377 7.73 25.03 6.89
CA SER A 377 9.08 25.57 6.81
C SER A 377 10.09 24.68 6.08
N TRP A 378 9.99 23.35 6.19
CA TRP A 378 10.98 22.39 5.62
C TRP A 378 10.79 22.18 4.11
N THR A 379 9.67 22.61 3.54
CA THR A 379 9.45 22.56 2.08
C THR A 379 10.33 23.58 1.35
N MET A 380 10.47 24.79 1.92
CA MET A 380 11.17 25.90 1.30
C MET A 380 12.65 25.65 1.03
N PRO A 381 13.48 25.09 1.95
CA PRO A 381 14.88 24.80 1.64
C PRO A 381 15.02 23.76 0.52
N TYR A 382 14.09 22.82 0.40
CA TYR A 382 14.08 21.85 -0.68
C TYR A 382 13.82 22.52 -2.04
N VAL A 383 12.76 23.33 -2.12
CA VAL A 383 12.40 24.02 -3.36
C VAL A 383 13.43 25.07 -3.75
N LEU A 384 13.91 25.88 -2.80
CA LEU A 384 14.95 26.86 -3.09
C LEU A 384 16.24 26.20 -3.59
N GLY A 385 16.59 25.02 -3.07
CA GLY A 385 17.71 24.23 -3.59
C GLY A 385 17.52 23.84 -5.05
N LEU A 386 16.34 23.38 -5.45
CA LEU A 386 16.04 23.11 -6.87
C LEU A 386 16.07 24.36 -7.72
N TYR A 387 15.59 25.49 -7.20
CA TYR A 387 15.67 26.75 -7.91
C TYR A 387 17.12 27.23 -8.06
N ALA A 388 17.98 27.03 -7.07
CA ALA A 388 19.41 27.29 -7.19
C ALA A 388 20.05 26.41 -8.29
N ILE A 389 19.66 25.14 -8.37
CA ILE A 389 20.07 24.24 -9.46
C ILE A 389 19.57 24.73 -10.82
N ALA A 390 18.32 25.21 -10.91
CA ALA A 390 17.80 25.79 -12.15
C ALA A 390 18.60 27.03 -12.59
N ILE A 391 18.95 27.92 -11.65
CA ILE A 391 19.76 29.11 -11.92
C ILE A 391 21.21 28.76 -12.30
N GLN A 392 21.76 27.66 -11.77
CA GLN A 392 23.05 27.12 -12.24
C GLN A 392 23.00 26.78 -13.74
N ILE A 393 21.86 26.33 -14.25
CA ILE A 393 21.68 25.92 -15.65
C ILE A 393 21.31 27.10 -16.54
N ASP A 394 20.31 27.87 -16.11
CA ASP A 394 19.77 29.02 -16.82
C ASP A 394 19.60 30.20 -15.85
N PRO A 395 20.58 31.10 -15.76
CA PRO A 395 20.50 32.27 -14.89
C PRO A 395 19.54 33.35 -15.40
N THR A 396 18.85 33.13 -16.53
CA THR A 396 17.86 34.05 -17.10
C THR A 396 16.42 33.73 -16.69
N LEU A 397 16.18 32.59 -16.05
CA LEU A 397 14.86 32.20 -15.55
C LEU A 397 14.27 33.26 -14.63
N THR A 398 12.98 33.53 -14.80
CA THR A 398 12.23 34.44 -13.94
C THR A 398 11.51 33.66 -12.83
N GLN A 399 11.00 34.38 -11.83
CA GLN A 399 10.18 33.79 -10.77
C GLN A 399 8.93 33.07 -11.32
N ASN A 400 8.32 33.59 -12.39
CA ASN A 400 7.16 32.94 -13.01
C ASN A 400 7.55 31.69 -13.80
N ASP A 401 8.69 31.71 -14.51
CA ASP A 401 9.18 30.50 -15.18
C ASP A 401 9.37 29.34 -14.19
N LEU A 402 9.92 29.64 -13.01
CA LEU A 402 10.16 28.64 -11.96
C LEU A 402 8.85 28.08 -11.37
N ARG A 403 7.82 28.92 -11.21
CA ARG A 403 6.47 28.49 -10.78
C ARG A 403 5.79 27.62 -11.85
N ASP A 404 5.90 27.99 -13.11
CA ASP A 404 5.31 27.21 -14.19
C ASP A 404 6.01 25.86 -14.35
N LEU A 405 7.34 25.84 -14.25
CA LEU A 405 8.14 24.61 -14.35
C LEU A 405 7.86 23.65 -13.20
N ILE A 406 7.78 24.12 -11.95
CA ILE A 406 7.54 23.22 -10.80
C ILE A 406 6.15 22.59 -10.86
N VAL A 407 5.14 23.30 -11.37
CA VAL A 407 3.77 22.79 -11.55
C VAL A 407 3.70 21.83 -12.72
N SER A 408 4.24 22.20 -13.88
CA SER A 408 4.11 21.42 -15.13
C SER A 408 4.90 20.11 -15.13
N THR A 409 5.87 19.96 -14.23
CA THR A 409 6.73 18.76 -14.15
C THR A 409 6.37 17.83 -13.00
N ALA A 410 5.47 18.25 -12.10
CA ALA A 410 5.06 17.49 -10.93
C ALA A 410 4.56 16.07 -11.28
N TYR A 411 4.88 15.10 -10.43
CA TYR A 411 4.21 13.81 -10.47
C TYR A 411 2.76 13.96 -10.05
N ASP A 412 1.89 13.09 -10.55
CA ASP A 412 0.53 12.95 -10.04
C ASP A 412 0.44 11.75 -9.09
N LEU A 413 0.16 12.02 -7.82
CA LEU A 413 -0.12 11.00 -6.81
C LEU A 413 -1.60 11.09 -6.41
N ASN A 414 -2.47 10.36 -7.11
CA ASN A 414 -3.91 10.33 -6.87
C ASN A 414 -4.55 11.75 -6.83
N GLY A 415 -4.19 12.62 -7.77
CA GLY A 415 -4.67 13.99 -7.86
C GLY A 415 -3.88 15.00 -7.02
N MET A 416 -2.86 14.55 -6.27
CA MET A 416 -1.94 15.41 -5.52
C MET A 416 -0.67 15.65 -6.34
N PRO A 417 -0.40 16.89 -6.79
CA PRO A 417 0.82 17.21 -7.53
C PRO A 417 2.03 17.13 -6.59
N ILE A 418 2.93 16.16 -6.79
CA ILE A 418 4.16 16.00 -6.02
C ILE A 418 5.33 16.58 -6.80
N ILE A 419 6.22 17.31 -6.12
CA ILE A 419 7.44 17.84 -6.74
C ILE A 419 8.26 16.74 -7.44
N ASN A 420 8.78 17.04 -8.63
CA ASN A 420 9.60 16.13 -9.42
C ASN A 420 10.97 16.77 -9.70
N PRO A 421 11.99 16.56 -8.84
CA PRO A 421 13.29 17.19 -8.98
C PRO A 421 13.96 16.94 -10.34
N VAL A 422 14.00 15.67 -10.78
CA VAL A 422 14.66 15.32 -12.05
C VAL A 422 13.88 15.85 -13.25
N GLY A 423 12.55 15.69 -13.26
CA GLY A 423 11.70 16.24 -14.32
C GLY A 423 11.81 17.76 -14.43
N PHE A 424 11.82 18.45 -13.29
CA PHE A 424 12.00 19.91 -13.21
C PHE A 424 13.34 20.34 -13.83
N VAL A 425 14.46 19.73 -13.42
CA VAL A 425 15.79 20.05 -13.94
C VAL A 425 15.92 19.69 -15.42
N CYS A 426 15.35 18.56 -15.85
CA CYS A 426 15.32 18.14 -17.25
C CYS A 426 14.58 19.17 -18.13
N ALA A 427 13.46 19.71 -17.65
CA ALA A 427 12.73 20.76 -18.37
C ALA A 427 13.56 22.05 -18.51
N VAL A 428 14.35 22.42 -17.49
CA VAL A 428 15.28 23.55 -17.57
C VAL A 428 16.40 23.29 -18.59
N LEU A 429 17.01 22.09 -18.57
CA LEU A 429 18.04 21.70 -19.54
C LEU A 429 17.53 21.74 -20.99
N GLN A 430 16.32 21.27 -21.22
CA GLN A 430 15.70 21.30 -22.55
C GLN A 430 15.54 22.73 -23.07
N ARG A 431 15.14 23.68 -22.21
CA ARG A 431 15.01 25.10 -22.58
C ARG A 431 16.33 25.72 -23.09
N VAL A 432 17.46 25.28 -22.56
CA VAL A 432 18.80 25.76 -22.96
C VAL A 432 19.48 24.85 -24.00
N GLY A 433 18.75 23.93 -24.61
CA GLY A 433 19.28 23.05 -25.68
C GLY A 433 20.18 21.91 -25.20
N ARG A 434 20.15 21.55 -23.90
CA ARG A 434 20.90 20.44 -23.29
C ARG A 434 20.04 19.16 -23.17
N GLY A 435 19.29 18.85 -24.22
CA GLY A 435 18.34 17.73 -24.24
C GLY A 435 18.96 16.34 -24.00
N ASP A 436 20.17 16.10 -24.52
CA ASP A 436 20.86 14.81 -24.35
C ASP A 436 21.21 14.52 -22.88
N GLU A 437 21.56 15.56 -22.11
CA GLU A 437 21.86 15.44 -20.68
C GLU A 437 20.60 15.24 -19.86
N ALA A 438 19.50 15.91 -20.23
CA ALA A 438 18.18 15.64 -19.66
C ALA A 438 17.76 14.19 -19.90
N GLN A 439 17.90 13.69 -21.13
CA GLN A 439 17.57 12.30 -21.46
C GLN A 439 18.43 11.31 -20.68
N ALA A 440 19.73 11.57 -20.55
CA ALA A 440 20.63 10.70 -19.77
C ALA A 440 20.22 10.59 -18.28
N MET A 441 19.72 11.67 -17.67
CA MET A 441 19.19 11.62 -16.31
C MET A 441 17.85 10.87 -16.23
N LEU A 442 16.95 11.06 -17.19
CA LEU A 442 15.68 10.33 -17.25
C LEU A 442 15.91 8.83 -17.46
N ASP A 443 16.87 8.45 -18.31
CA ASP A 443 17.29 7.06 -18.51
C ASP A 443 17.85 6.47 -17.22
N GLU A 444 18.61 7.25 -16.44
CA GLU A 444 19.11 6.80 -15.14
C GLU A 444 17.98 6.63 -14.10
N VAL A 445 16.99 7.53 -14.07
CA VAL A 445 15.78 7.34 -13.22
C VAL A 445 15.04 6.07 -13.63
N SER A 446 14.82 5.87 -14.93
CA SER A 446 14.16 4.66 -15.45
C SER A 446 14.95 3.40 -15.06
N ALA A 447 16.28 3.40 -15.26
CA ALA A 447 17.14 2.25 -14.93
C ALA A 447 17.20 1.91 -13.43
N ARG A 448 16.99 2.89 -12.54
CA ARG A 448 16.93 2.66 -11.08
C ARG A 448 15.55 2.29 -10.58
N THR A 449 14.51 2.44 -11.40
CA THR A 449 13.16 2.11 -10.98
C THR A 449 13.02 0.60 -10.81
N LYS A 450 12.50 0.18 -9.66
CA LYS A 450 12.31 -1.23 -9.33
C LYS A 450 10.86 -1.64 -9.50
N TYR A 451 10.63 -2.81 -10.09
CA TYR A 451 9.30 -3.36 -10.32
C TYR A 451 9.14 -4.73 -9.69
N THR A 452 7.99 -4.95 -9.04
CA THR A 452 7.52 -6.25 -8.61
C THR A 452 6.25 -6.59 -9.37
N TYR A 453 6.22 -7.73 -10.06
CA TYR A 453 4.98 -8.22 -10.66
C TYR A 453 4.20 -9.04 -9.64
N ALA A 454 2.93 -8.70 -9.44
CA ALA A 454 1.97 -9.42 -8.62
C ALA A 454 0.94 -10.10 -9.52
N ILE A 455 1.09 -11.41 -9.73
CA ILE A 455 0.25 -12.20 -10.63
C ILE A 455 -0.91 -12.81 -9.85
N MET A 456 -2.14 -12.63 -10.32
CA MET A 456 -3.33 -13.24 -9.72
C MET A 456 -4.47 -13.32 -10.72
N ASP A 457 -5.35 -14.31 -10.59
CA ASP A 457 -6.63 -14.33 -11.29
C ASP A 457 -7.63 -13.46 -10.53
N THR A 458 -7.78 -12.20 -10.92
CA THR A 458 -8.65 -11.27 -10.19
C THR A 458 -10.13 -11.63 -10.33
N ALA A 459 -10.51 -12.34 -11.42
CA ALA A 459 -11.88 -12.78 -11.66
C ALA A 459 -12.31 -13.85 -10.65
N ASN A 460 -11.36 -14.71 -10.26
CA ASN A 460 -11.60 -15.84 -9.37
C ASN A 460 -11.16 -15.62 -7.91
N MET A 461 -11.03 -14.36 -7.48
CA MET A 461 -10.84 -13.99 -6.08
C MET A 461 -12.12 -13.34 -5.49
N THR A 462 -12.30 -13.42 -4.16
CA THR A 462 -13.37 -12.67 -3.49
C THR A 462 -12.96 -11.20 -3.32
N LYS A 463 -13.93 -10.31 -3.02
CA LYS A 463 -13.61 -8.91 -2.68
C LYS A 463 -12.73 -8.80 -1.44
N GLU A 464 -12.93 -9.68 -0.46
CA GLU A 464 -12.13 -9.76 0.76
C GLU A 464 -10.69 -10.19 0.47
N ASP A 465 -10.49 -11.17 -0.43
CA ASP A 465 -9.16 -11.57 -0.89
C ASP A 465 -8.46 -10.41 -1.61
N LEU A 466 -9.12 -9.79 -2.59
CA LEU A 466 -8.56 -8.67 -3.35
C LEU A 466 -8.20 -7.49 -2.43
N THR A 467 -9.01 -7.23 -1.41
CA THR A 467 -8.73 -6.20 -0.40
C THR A 467 -7.51 -6.56 0.44
N SER A 468 -7.40 -7.81 0.88
CA SER A 468 -6.31 -8.25 1.76
C SER A 468 -4.99 -8.34 1.01
N VAL A 469 -5.00 -8.90 -0.20
CA VAL A 469 -3.83 -8.92 -1.12
C VAL A 469 -3.45 -7.50 -1.51
N GLY A 470 -4.41 -6.64 -1.83
CA GLY A 470 -4.16 -5.24 -2.15
C GLY A 470 -3.48 -4.49 -1.00
N LYS A 471 -3.98 -4.64 0.24
CA LYS A 471 -3.35 -4.07 1.43
C LYS A 471 -1.90 -4.57 1.60
N TYR A 472 -1.69 -5.88 1.53
CA TYR A 472 -0.36 -6.45 1.58
C TYR A 472 0.57 -5.89 0.49
N LEU A 473 0.15 -5.86 -0.77
CA LEU A 473 0.97 -5.33 -1.85
C LEU A 473 1.25 -3.84 -1.70
N ALA A 474 0.29 -3.08 -1.18
CA ALA A 474 0.49 -1.67 -0.85
C ALA A 474 1.51 -1.47 0.27
N SER A 475 1.88 -2.50 1.03
CA SER A 475 2.95 -2.44 2.03
C SER A 475 4.36 -2.68 1.46
N ILE A 476 4.47 -3.08 0.19
CA ILE A 476 5.74 -3.18 -0.55
C ILE A 476 6.13 -1.76 -0.99
N THR A 477 7.25 -1.25 -0.48
CA THR A 477 7.70 0.15 -0.71
C THR A 477 9.08 0.25 -1.35
N ASP A 478 9.79 -0.85 -1.51
CA ASP A 478 11.11 -0.92 -2.14
C ASP A 478 11.02 -1.04 -3.68
N SER A 479 9.80 -1.14 -4.21
CA SER A 479 9.50 -1.28 -5.63
C SER A 479 8.10 -0.80 -5.97
N GLN A 480 7.85 -0.52 -7.25
CA GLN A 480 6.51 -0.31 -7.78
C GLN A 480 5.87 -1.68 -8.06
N VAL A 481 4.66 -1.89 -7.54
CA VAL A 481 3.91 -3.14 -7.78
C VAL A 481 3.09 -3.01 -9.05
N LEU A 482 3.28 -3.96 -9.98
CA LEU A 482 2.48 -4.13 -11.19
C LEU A 482 1.58 -5.35 -11.00
N VAL A 483 0.27 -5.14 -10.95
CA VAL A 483 -0.72 -6.21 -10.89
C VAL A 483 -0.91 -6.80 -12.28
N VAL A 484 -0.71 -8.11 -12.39
CA VAL A 484 -0.94 -8.90 -13.61
C VAL A 484 -2.18 -9.76 -13.42
N ASP A 485 -3.23 -9.47 -14.19
CA ASP A 485 -4.47 -10.25 -14.14
C ASP A 485 -4.33 -11.51 -14.99
N ALA A 486 -4.10 -12.64 -14.33
CA ALA A 486 -3.86 -13.94 -14.95
C ALA A 486 -5.07 -14.43 -15.78
N SER A 487 -6.28 -13.94 -15.50
CA SER A 487 -7.50 -14.32 -16.22
C SER A 487 -7.49 -13.97 -17.72
N PHE A 488 -6.58 -13.09 -18.14
CA PHE A 488 -6.37 -12.73 -19.55
C PHE A 488 -5.55 -13.75 -20.34
N PHE A 489 -4.94 -14.73 -19.67
CA PHE A 489 -3.96 -15.63 -20.29
C PHE A 489 -4.38 -17.08 -20.11
N ALA A 490 -4.41 -17.84 -21.20
CA ALA A 490 -4.81 -19.25 -21.18
C ALA A 490 -3.67 -20.19 -20.74
N SER A 491 -2.43 -19.69 -20.67
CA SER A 491 -1.26 -20.51 -20.37
C SER A 491 -0.10 -19.70 -19.77
N ALA A 492 0.82 -20.40 -19.09
CA ALA A 492 2.06 -19.79 -18.56
C ALA A 492 2.91 -19.12 -19.64
N LYS A 493 2.84 -19.64 -20.88
CA LYS A 493 3.52 -19.06 -22.05
C LYS A 493 3.01 -17.67 -22.38
N GLU A 494 1.69 -17.51 -22.47
CA GLU A 494 1.07 -16.23 -22.83
C GLU A 494 1.31 -15.19 -21.74
N LEU A 495 1.18 -15.59 -20.48
CA LEU A 495 1.48 -14.76 -19.32
C LEU A 495 2.96 -14.31 -19.31
N TYR A 496 3.90 -15.23 -19.53
CA TYR A 496 5.33 -14.93 -19.63
C TYR A 496 5.66 -13.96 -20.75
N VAL A 497 5.08 -14.16 -21.94
CA VAL A 497 5.28 -13.27 -23.09
C VAL A 497 4.79 -11.86 -22.77
N ALA A 498 3.60 -11.73 -22.17
CA ALA A 498 3.05 -10.43 -21.81
C ALA A 498 3.92 -9.67 -20.80
N MET A 499 4.40 -10.36 -19.75
CA MET A 499 5.28 -9.75 -18.76
C MET A 499 6.66 -9.40 -19.33
N LYS A 500 7.23 -10.26 -20.17
CA LYS A 500 8.50 -9.99 -20.87
C LYS A 500 8.41 -8.77 -21.78
N GLU A 501 7.31 -8.64 -22.52
CA GLU A 501 7.07 -7.47 -23.37
C GLU A 501 6.88 -6.20 -22.55
N ASP A 502 6.09 -6.25 -21.46
CA ASP A 502 5.88 -5.13 -20.55
C ASP A 502 7.19 -4.65 -19.92
N ALA A 503 7.99 -5.58 -19.39
CA ALA A 503 9.31 -5.29 -18.82
C ALA A 503 10.24 -4.59 -19.81
N SER A 504 10.27 -5.06 -21.07
CA SER A 504 11.11 -4.46 -22.11
C SER A 504 10.71 -3.02 -22.46
N LYS A 505 9.41 -2.68 -22.31
CA LYS A 505 8.87 -1.35 -22.60
C LYS A 505 9.09 -0.38 -21.45
N ARG A 506 9.02 -0.84 -20.19
CA ARG A 506 9.15 0.00 -18.99
C ARG A 506 10.60 0.35 -18.65
N GLY A 507 11.55 -0.54 -18.94
CA GLY A 507 12.91 -0.43 -18.43
C GLY A 507 12.98 -0.74 -16.93
N GLY A 508 14.04 -0.30 -16.26
CA GLY A 508 14.26 -0.53 -14.84
C GLY A 508 14.65 -1.96 -14.47
N GLU A 509 14.65 -2.23 -13.17
CA GLU A 509 15.03 -3.51 -12.57
C GLU A 509 13.77 -4.26 -12.10
N ILE A 510 13.59 -5.49 -12.57
CA ILE A 510 12.61 -6.39 -11.97
C ILE A 510 13.23 -6.98 -10.72
N VAL A 511 12.61 -6.75 -9.58
CA VAL A 511 13.11 -7.24 -8.28
C VAL A 511 12.30 -8.42 -7.76
N GLY A 512 11.21 -8.80 -8.42
CA GLY A 512 10.51 -10.04 -8.10
C GLY A 512 9.21 -10.30 -8.84
N VAL A 513 8.77 -11.56 -8.74
CA VAL A 513 7.46 -12.03 -9.18
C VAL A 513 6.76 -12.73 -8.00
N GLN A 514 5.70 -12.09 -7.50
CA GLN A 514 4.81 -12.65 -6.48
C GLN A 514 3.58 -13.23 -7.15
N ILE A 515 3.27 -14.49 -6.88
CA ILE A 515 2.11 -15.20 -7.45
C ILE A 515 1.08 -15.45 -6.35
N PHE A 516 -0.18 -15.15 -6.62
CA PHE A 516 -1.33 -15.45 -5.76
C PHE A 516 -2.28 -16.38 -6.48
N GLY A 517 -2.41 -17.60 -5.95
CA GLY A 517 -3.26 -18.64 -6.54
C GLY A 517 -2.51 -19.96 -6.67
N ASN A 518 -3.26 -21.05 -6.51
CA ASN A 518 -2.83 -22.38 -6.91
C ASN A 518 -2.63 -22.47 -8.45
N SER A 519 -2.19 -23.63 -8.95
CA SER A 519 -1.94 -23.82 -10.40
C SER A 519 -3.17 -23.74 -11.29
N ASP A 520 -4.38 -23.90 -10.75
CA ASP A 520 -5.63 -23.77 -11.51
C ASP A 520 -5.97 -22.29 -11.76
N LEU A 521 -5.59 -21.41 -10.83
CA LEU A 521 -5.81 -19.96 -10.94
C LEU A 521 -4.69 -19.26 -11.70
N VAL A 522 -3.43 -19.61 -11.42
CA VAL A 522 -2.27 -18.99 -12.08
C VAL A 522 -1.37 -20.08 -12.65
N PRO A 523 -1.22 -20.15 -13.99
CA PRO A 523 -0.55 -21.27 -14.64
C PRO A 523 0.95 -21.30 -14.32
N ALA A 524 1.45 -22.49 -13.98
CA ALA A 524 2.88 -22.80 -13.85
C ALA A 524 3.40 -23.51 -15.11
N PHE A 525 4.72 -23.57 -15.29
CA PHE A 525 5.33 -24.27 -16.41
C PHE A 525 5.40 -25.78 -16.15
N ASN A 526 5.23 -26.57 -17.21
CA ASN A 526 5.40 -28.01 -17.19
C ASN A 526 6.77 -28.39 -17.78
N VAL A 527 7.64 -28.94 -16.93
CA VAL A 527 8.94 -29.51 -17.34
C VAL A 527 8.84 -31.03 -17.30
N LYS A 528 9.21 -31.72 -18.38
CA LYS A 528 9.24 -33.19 -18.41
C LYS A 528 10.46 -33.67 -17.62
N TYR A 529 10.28 -34.69 -16.78
CA TYR A 529 11.40 -35.32 -16.09
C TYR A 529 12.13 -36.30 -17.01
N LYS A 530 13.39 -36.02 -17.33
CA LYS A 530 14.26 -36.83 -18.19
C LYS A 530 15.72 -36.53 -17.86
N VAL A 531 16.45 -37.56 -17.43
CA VAL A 531 17.86 -37.50 -17.03
C VAL A 531 18.65 -38.63 -17.70
N GLN A 532 19.86 -38.33 -18.17
CA GLN A 532 20.81 -39.36 -18.62
C GLN A 532 21.49 -40.01 -17.40
N ILE A 533 21.44 -41.34 -17.28
CA ILE A 533 22.25 -42.11 -16.32
C ILE A 533 23.12 -43.10 -17.09
N ASN A 534 24.44 -42.93 -17.07
CA ASN A 534 25.34 -43.85 -17.78
C ASN A 534 24.88 -44.08 -19.24
N ASN A 535 24.48 -45.30 -19.60
CA ASN A 535 23.95 -45.67 -20.92
C ASN A 535 22.40 -45.82 -20.96
N ALA A 536 21.70 -45.35 -19.94
CA ALA A 536 20.24 -45.41 -19.80
C ALA A 536 19.64 -44.02 -19.62
N ILE A 537 18.33 -43.92 -19.84
CA ILE A 537 17.56 -42.70 -19.60
C ILE A 537 16.58 -42.99 -18.46
N ASP A 538 16.58 -42.12 -17.45
CA ASP A 538 15.56 -42.08 -16.42
C ASP A 538 14.53 -41.01 -16.80
N GLU A 539 13.36 -41.50 -17.20
CA GLU A 539 12.21 -40.69 -17.60
C GLU A 539 11.08 -40.88 -16.60
N GLY A 540 10.40 -39.78 -16.28
CA GLY A 540 9.36 -39.76 -15.26
C GLY A 540 8.19 -38.85 -15.62
N GLY A 541 7.45 -38.42 -14.59
CA GLY A 541 6.32 -37.49 -14.71
C GLY A 541 6.74 -36.06 -15.10
N THR A 542 5.85 -35.11 -14.85
CA THR A 542 6.10 -33.68 -15.09
C THR A 542 6.33 -32.92 -13.78
N VAL A 543 7.19 -31.93 -13.84
CA VAL A 543 7.46 -30.97 -12.77
C VAL A 543 6.71 -29.69 -13.08
N LEU A 544 5.82 -29.28 -12.18
CA LEU A 544 5.28 -27.93 -12.19
C LEU A 544 6.29 -26.99 -11.55
N THR A 545 6.57 -25.87 -12.23
CA THR A 545 7.61 -24.93 -11.81
C THR A 545 7.28 -23.49 -12.16
N ASP A 546 7.61 -22.60 -11.23
CA ASP A 546 7.59 -21.15 -11.45
C ASP A 546 8.98 -20.58 -11.76
N LEU A 547 10.03 -21.43 -11.84
CA LEU A 547 11.42 -21.00 -12.03
C LEU A 547 11.58 -20.05 -13.23
N PHE A 548 10.87 -20.34 -14.34
CA PHE A 548 10.97 -19.52 -15.53
C PHE A 548 10.40 -18.12 -15.35
N TYR A 549 9.48 -17.87 -14.41
CA TYR A 549 9.09 -16.49 -14.07
C TYR A 549 10.23 -15.70 -13.40
N GLY A 550 11.33 -16.36 -13.00
CA GLY A 550 12.51 -15.75 -12.41
C GLY A 550 13.44 -15.07 -13.41
N ASN A 551 13.23 -15.19 -14.72
CA ASN A 551 13.99 -14.44 -15.72
C ASN A 551 13.21 -14.26 -17.05
N PHE A 552 13.54 -13.23 -17.83
CA PHE A 552 12.96 -13.00 -19.16
C PHE A 552 13.92 -13.30 -20.32
N ASN A 553 14.98 -14.07 -20.08
CA ASN A 553 16.01 -14.36 -21.08
C ASN A 553 15.61 -15.49 -22.04
N ASN A 554 14.62 -16.30 -21.67
CA ASN A 554 14.26 -17.50 -22.40
C ASN A 554 13.38 -17.27 -23.64
N ASP A 555 13.50 -18.18 -24.62
CA ASP A 555 12.50 -18.33 -25.69
C ASP A 555 11.27 -19.05 -25.12
N PRO A 556 10.09 -18.39 -25.07
CA PRO A 556 8.86 -18.96 -24.54
C PRO A 556 8.42 -20.23 -25.27
N GLN A 557 8.75 -20.42 -26.55
CA GLN A 557 8.43 -21.64 -27.29
C GLN A 557 9.24 -22.84 -26.78
N VAL A 558 10.53 -22.63 -26.49
CA VAL A 558 11.44 -23.70 -26.04
C VAL A 558 11.04 -24.19 -24.64
N ILE A 559 10.82 -23.27 -23.70
CA ILE A 559 10.50 -23.62 -22.30
C ILE A 559 9.09 -24.20 -22.10
N THR A 560 8.21 -24.12 -23.11
CA THR A 560 6.83 -24.63 -23.03
C THR A 560 6.58 -25.87 -23.90
N ASN A 561 7.46 -26.17 -24.86
CA ASN A 561 7.29 -27.31 -25.78
C ASN A 561 7.99 -28.59 -25.29
N GLY A 562 7.67 -29.02 -24.07
CA GLY A 562 8.19 -30.27 -23.52
C GLY A 562 9.65 -30.22 -23.08
N TYR A 563 10.08 -29.05 -22.56
CA TYR A 563 11.42 -28.85 -22.01
C TYR A 563 11.79 -29.93 -20.97
N ASN A 564 13.05 -30.37 -20.98
CA ASN A 564 13.63 -31.28 -19.99
C ASN A 564 15.15 -31.09 -19.88
N VAL A 565 15.73 -31.53 -18.76
CA VAL A 565 17.13 -31.29 -18.43
C VAL A 565 18.08 -32.06 -19.34
N MET A 566 17.80 -33.33 -19.64
CA MET A 566 18.68 -34.12 -20.50
C MET A 566 18.82 -33.51 -21.91
N ASP A 567 17.69 -33.17 -22.54
CA ASP A 567 17.67 -32.61 -23.90
C ASP A 567 18.25 -31.19 -23.93
N HIS A 568 18.12 -30.41 -22.85
CA HIS A 568 18.78 -29.10 -22.72
C HIS A 568 20.29 -29.19 -23.00
N PHE A 569 20.99 -30.15 -22.39
CA PHE A 569 22.41 -30.35 -22.62
C PHE A 569 22.70 -31.08 -23.94
N ALA A 570 21.94 -32.14 -24.25
CA ALA A 570 22.19 -32.95 -25.45
C ALA A 570 21.97 -32.16 -26.76
N GLN A 571 21.05 -31.19 -26.76
CA GLN A 571 20.73 -30.35 -27.91
C GLN A 571 21.31 -28.93 -27.80
N ASN A 572 22.02 -28.62 -26.70
CA ASN A 572 22.59 -27.30 -26.43
C ASN A 572 21.54 -26.17 -26.53
N TRP A 573 20.42 -26.34 -25.84
CA TRP A 573 19.36 -25.34 -25.81
C TRP A 573 19.82 -24.08 -25.06
N ASP A 574 19.57 -22.92 -25.67
CA ASP A 574 19.84 -21.62 -25.05
C ASP A 574 18.69 -21.26 -24.09
N VAL A 575 18.72 -21.86 -22.90
CA VAL A 575 17.75 -21.65 -21.83
C VAL A 575 18.48 -21.25 -20.55
N ASP A 576 18.20 -20.05 -20.05
CA ASP A 576 18.69 -19.53 -18.79
C ASP A 576 17.88 -20.13 -17.62
N LEU A 577 18.58 -20.93 -16.81
CA LEU A 577 18.06 -21.61 -15.63
C LEU A 577 18.43 -20.90 -14.32
N VAL A 578 19.17 -19.80 -14.39
CA VAL A 578 19.51 -18.99 -13.22
C VAL A 578 18.45 -17.89 -13.09
N PRO A 579 17.65 -17.87 -12.01
CA PRO A 579 16.70 -16.79 -11.79
C PRO A 579 17.47 -15.48 -11.59
N GLN A 580 17.01 -14.38 -12.16
CA GLN A 580 17.60 -13.05 -11.99
C GLN A 580 16.95 -12.28 -10.83
N TRP A 581 15.75 -12.69 -10.41
CA TRP A 581 14.99 -12.10 -9.30
C TRP A 581 14.19 -13.15 -8.53
N LYS A 582 13.70 -12.77 -7.34
CA LYS A 582 12.93 -13.65 -6.46
C LYS A 582 11.57 -14.02 -7.07
N VAL A 583 11.17 -15.27 -6.88
CA VAL A 583 9.84 -15.78 -7.24
C VAL A 583 9.24 -16.46 -6.00
N ALA A 584 8.00 -16.10 -5.67
CA ALA A 584 7.25 -16.74 -4.60
C ALA A 584 5.80 -16.96 -5.02
N ARG A 585 5.22 -18.09 -4.61
CA ARG A 585 3.80 -18.40 -4.84
C ARG A 585 3.09 -18.54 -3.51
N LEU A 586 1.95 -17.89 -3.35
CA LEU A 586 0.98 -18.20 -2.30
C LEU A 586 -0.14 -19.07 -2.93
N PRO A 587 -0.05 -20.41 -2.87
CA PRO A 587 -0.91 -21.33 -3.62
C PRO A 587 -2.29 -21.54 -2.95
N LEU A 588 -2.93 -20.46 -2.52
CA LEU A 588 -4.25 -20.49 -1.89
C LEU A 588 -5.37 -20.40 -2.93
N ALA A 589 -6.52 -20.94 -2.59
CA ALA A 589 -7.73 -20.88 -3.39
C ALA A 589 -8.56 -19.61 -3.05
N LYS A 590 -9.64 -19.43 -3.81
CA LYS A 590 -10.63 -18.37 -3.58
C LYS A 590 -11.18 -18.42 -2.16
N GLY A 591 -11.12 -17.30 -1.44
CA GLY A 591 -11.64 -17.12 -0.08
C GLY A 591 -10.63 -17.43 1.03
N GLU A 592 -9.41 -17.85 0.70
CA GLU A 592 -8.41 -18.26 1.69
C GLU A 592 -7.35 -17.17 1.98
N PHE A 593 -7.24 -16.14 1.14
CA PHE A 593 -6.18 -15.13 1.25
C PHE A 593 -6.35 -14.21 2.46
N SER A 594 -7.58 -13.79 2.75
CA SER A 594 -7.84 -12.89 3.89
C SER A 594 -7.35 -13.48 5.21
N ALA A 595 -7.69 -14.74 5.49
CA ALA A 595 -7.26 -15.42 6.71
C ALA A 595 -5.73 -15.59 6.78
N PHE A 596 -5.06 -15.80 5.64
CA PHE A 596 -3.61 -15.80 5.58
C PHE A 596 -3.00 -14.44 5.92
N PHE A 597 -3.50 -13.35 5.35
CA PHE A 597 -2.95 -12.02 5.62
C PHE A 597 -3.26 -11.50 7.02
N ASP A 598 -4.38 -11.86 7.60
CA ASP A 598 -4.70 -11.53 9.00
C ASP A 598 -3.62 -12.11 9.95
N LYS A 599 -3.22 -13.39 9.75
CA LYS A 599 -2.14 -13.99 10.55
C LYS A 599 -0.75 -13.45 10.17
N TYR A 600 -0.48 -13.24 8.87
CA TYR A 600 0.83 -12.82 8.39
C TYR A 600 1.18 -11.41 8.85
N ASN A 601 0.23 -10.48 8.76
CA ASN A 601 0.45 -9.10 9.19
C ASN A 601 0.72 -9.03 10.70
N GLN A 602 0.01 -9.82 11.50
CA GLN A 602 0.29 -9.90 12.95
C GLN A 602 1.69 -10.48 13.21
N PHE A 603 2.06 -11.56 12.52
CA PHE A 603 3.41 -12.13 12.60
C PHE A 603 4.50 -11.11 12.26
N VAL A 604 4.31 -10.31 11.20
CA VAL A 604 5.25 -9.25 10.81
C VAL A 604 5.40 -8.19 11.91
N LEU A 605 4.29 -7.75 12.52
CA LEU A 605 4.32 -6.75 13.58
C LEU A 605 4.95 -7.28 14.88
N ASP A 606 4.70 -8.54 15.22
CA ASP A 606 5.22 -9.17 16.44
C ASP A 606 6.73 -9.48 16.34
N THR A 607 7.22 -9.78 15.14
CA THR A 607 8.61 -10.18 14.91
C THR A 607 9.49 -9.06 14.36
N GLY A 608 8.91 -7.99 13.81
CA GLY A 608 9.66 -6.99 13.05
C GLY A 608 10.47 -7.58 11.90
N LEU A 609 10.07 -8.77 11.40
CA LEU A 609 10.80 -9.58 10.41
C LEU A 609 12.25 -9.92 10.81
N GLN A 610 12.57 -9.90 12.11
CA GLN A 610 13.84 -10.44 12.57
C GLN A 610 13.89 -11.96 12.36
N ARG A 611 15.10 -12.50 12.23
CA ARG A 611 15.31 -13.93 12.05
C ARG A 611 14.77 -14.70 13.27
N GLN A 612 13.94 -15.72 13.02
CA GLN A 612 13.36 -16.55 14.07
C GLN A 612 14.34 -17.63 14.54
N ASP A 613 14.07 -18.22 15.70
CA ASP A 613 14.79 -19.40 16.17
C ASP A 613 14.68 -20.54 15.14
N LEU A 614 15.78 -21.26 14.93
CA LEU A 614 15.84 -22.34 13.96
C LEU A 614 15.64 -23.70 14.63
N VAL A 615 14.60 -24.44 14.27
CA VAL A 615 14.31 -25.75 14.86
C VAL A 615 14.38 -26.82 13.78
N ASN A 616 15.31 -27.76 13.90
CA ASN A 616 15.44 -28.84 12.93
C ASN A 616 14.92 -30.17 13.49
N PHE A 617 14.08 -30.84 12.70
CA PHE A 617 13.71 -32.23 12.88
C PHE A 617 14.39 -33.05 11.78
N SER A 618 15.41 -33.83 12.17
CA SER A 618 16.21 -34.61 11.22
C SER A 618 15.88 -36.10 11.25
N ASN A 619 15.50 -36.64 10.09
CA ASN A 619 15.34 -38.06 9.88
C ASN A 619 16.07 -38.46 8.59
N PRO A 620 17.36 -38.81 8.68
CA PRO A 620 18.08 -39.44 7.59
C PRO A 620 17.32 -40.64 7.04
N ILE A 621 17.26 -40.77 5.71
CA ILE A 621 16.40 -41.75 5.04
C ILE A 621 17.17 -42.98 4.53
N PHE A 622 18.50 -42.95 4.55
CA PHE A 622 19.33 -44.05 4.08
C PHE A 622 19.64 -45.09 5.17
N ALA A 623 19.69 -46.37 4.78
CA ALA A 623 20.14 -47.48 5.63
C ALA A 623 21.67 -47.45 5.86
N SER A 624 22.15 -46.45 6.61
CA SER A 624 23.59 -46.21 6.83
C SER A 624 23.87 -45.69 8.24
N THR A 625 24.96 -46.13 8.87
CA THR A 625 25.46 -45.53 10.12
C THR A 625 26.28 -44.26 9.89
N ARG A 626 26.63 -43.97 8.63
CA ARG A 626 27.24 -42.71 8.20
C ARG A 626 26.20 -41.93 7.42
N HIS A 627 25.39 -41.14 8.12
CA HIS A 627 24.36 -40.30 7.53
C HIS A 627 24.99 -39.13 6.78
N VAL A 628 24.81 -39.11 5.46
CA VAL A 628 25.25 -38.01 4.59
C VAL A 628 24.21 -36.89 4.52
N ASP A 629 22.98 -37.19 4.92
CA ASP A 629 21.76 -36.37 4.87
C ASP A 629 21.26 -35.95 6.27
N ASP A 630 22.10 -36.10 7.30
CA ASP A 630 21.80 -35.61 8.66
C ASP A 630 21.95 -34.08 8.68
N MET A 631 20.82 -33.36 8.68
CA MET A 631 20.76 -31.89 8.69
C MET A 631 21.29 -31.32 10.01
N GLY A 632 21.17 -32.03 11.12
CA GLY A 632 21.70 -31.56 12.40
C GLY A 632 23.23 -31.46 12.38
N VAL A 633 23.91 -32.40 11.72
CA VAL A 633 25.36 -32.32 11.46
C VAL A 633 25.70 -31.09 10.62
N PHE A 634 24.93 -30.81 9.57
CA PHE A 634 25.15 -29.64 8.71
C PHE A 634 24.96 -28.33 9.47
N LEU A 635 23.86 -28.18 10.23
CA LEU A 635 23.59 -26.98 11.04
C LEU A 635 24.66 -26.76 12.11
N GLY A 636 25.17 -27.83 12.73
CA GLY A 636 26.29 -27.74 13.67
C GLY A 636 27.57 -27.17 13.03
N ARG A 637 27.77 -27.38 11.73
CA ARG A 637 28.86 -26.73 10.96
C ARG A 637 28.55 -25.28 10.62
N MET A 638 27.30 -24.97 10.26
CA MET A 638 26.88 -23.58 9.99
C MET A 638 27.15 -22.68 11.19
N ASP A 639 26.91 -23.18 12.40
CA ASP A 639 27.29 -22.54 13.66
C ASP A 639 28.81 -22.52 13.85
N LYS A 640 29.44 -23.69 14.02
CA LYS A 640 30.82 -23.79 14.57
C LYS A 640 31.94 -23.59 13.57
N GLU A 641 31.73 -23.96 12.31
CA GLU A 641 32.74 -23.90 11.25
C GLU A 641 32.62 -22.60 10.45
N PHE A 642 31.40 -22.18 10.11
CA PHE A 642 31.17 -21.05 9.20
C PHE A 642 30.65 -19.78 9.90
N ASN A 643 30.20 -19.87 11.15
CA ASN A 643 29.68 -18.73 11.91
C ASN A 643 28.52 -18.01 11.17
N LEU A 644 27.58 -18.78 10.62
CA LEU A 644 26.41 -18.32 9.85
C LEU A 644 25.09 -18.44 10.63
N LEU A 645 25.12 -19.02 11.84
CA LEU A 645 23.96 -19.08 12.73
C LEU A 645 24.17 -18.09 13.87
N ASP A 646 23.49 -16.94 13.77
CA ASP A 646 23.44 -15.86 14.77
C ASP A 646 22.17 -15.88 15.62
N VAL A 647 21.31 -16.89 15.40
CA VAL A 647 20.09 -17.15 16.18
C VAL A 647 20.21 -18.50 16.92
N PRO A 648 19.49 -18.68 18.04
CA PRO A 648 19.38 -19.99 18.67
C PRO A 648 18.89 -21.05 17.68
N TYR A 649 19.51 -22.23 17.73
CA TYR A 649 19.01 -23.40 17.01
C TYR A 649 18.84 -24.60 17.92
N ARG A 650 17.85 -25.44 17.60
CA ARG A 650 17.50 -26.64 18.37
C ARG A 650 17.36 -27.83 17.43
N LEU A 651 17.90 -28.97 17.85
CA LEU A 651 17.97 -30.17 17.03
C LEU A 651 17.15 -31.30 17.66
N TYR A 652 16.26 -31.89 16.86
CA TYR A 652 15.51 -33.11 17.13
C TYR A 652 15.83 -34.11 16.05
N GLY A 653 15.78 -35.40 16.36
CA GLY A 653 16.10 -36.40 15.35
C GLY A 653 15.61 -37.80 15.61
N ASN A 654 15.65 -38.64 14.59
CA ASN A 654 15.20 -40.02 14.72
C ASN A 654 16.16 -40.83 15.61
N LEU A 655 15.68 -41.28 16.77
CA LEU A 655 16.41 -42.10 17.75
C LEU A 655 15.99 -43.58 17.74
N VAL A 656 15.16 -43.98 16.77
CA VAL A 656 14.55 -45.32 16.70
C VAL A 656 15.10 -46.10 15.49
N GLY A 657 15.26 -47.41 15.65
CA GLY A 657 15.72 -48.31 14.60
C GLY A 657 17.25 -48.51 14.57
N GLN A 658 17.76 -49.11 13.49
CA GLN A 658 19.18 -49.46 13.35
C GLN A 658 20.11 -48.28 13.04
N TYR A 659 19.57 -47.19 12.51
CA TYR A 659 20.32 -46.04 12.01
C TYR A 659 19.76 -44.73 12.61
N PRO A 660 19.96 -44.48 13.91
CA PRO A 660 19.57 -43.21 14.52
C PRO A 660 20.49 -42.07 14.06
N VAL A 661 20.02 -40.83 14.17
CA VAL A 661 20.83 -39.63 13.88
C VAL A 661 22.16 -39.63 14.61
N SER A 662 23.16 -38.99 14.01
CA SER A 662 24.53 -38.96 14.52
C SER A 662 24.86 -37.69 15.32
N THR A 663 24.01 -36.67 15.21
CA THR A 663 24.11 -35.43 15.97
C THR A 663 23.54 -35.58 17.38
N ASP A 664 24.05 -34.77 18.32
CA ASP A 664 23.40 -34.58 19.61
C ASP A 664 22.06 -33.85 19.40
N VAL A 665 20.98 -34.38 19.98
CA VAL A 665 19.61 -33.85 19.84
C VAL A 665 18.93 -33.70 21.20
N LEU A 666 17.98 -32.78 21.29
CA LEU A 666 17.16 -32.52 22.47
C LEU A 666 16.09 -33.60 22.69
N GLY A 667 15.64 -34.23 21.61
CA GLY A 667 14.57 -35.21 21.65
C GLY A 667 14.39 -35.98 20.34
N GLY A 668 13.43 -36.91 20.37
CA GLY A 668 13.09 -37.74 19.22
C GLY A 668 12.32 -37.00 18.13
N PHE A 669 12.39 -37.51 16.90
CA PHE A 669 11.53 -37.12 15.78
C PHE A 669 10.10 -37.63 16.02
N THR A 670 9.27 -36.82 16.69
CA THR A 670 7.87 -37.12 17.02
C THR A 670 6.99 -35.86 16.93
N ALA A 671 5.70 -36.04 16.62
CA ALA A 671 4.76 -34.92 16.46
C ALA A 671 4.57 -34.16 17.79
N GLU A 672 4.66 -34.85 18.93
CA GLU A 672 4.56 -34.23 20.25
C GLU A 672 5.71 -33.26 20.52
N ASN A 673 6.94 -33.61 20.11
CA ASN A 673 8.07 -32.70 20.22
C ASN A 673 7.95 -31.52 19.25
N LEU A 674 7.42 -31.76 18.06
CA LEU A 674 7.16 -30.70 17.08
C LEU A 674 6.11 -29.70 17.60
N ALA A 675 5.02 -30.20 18.16
CA ALA A 675 3.99 -29.38 18.81
C ALA A 675 4.56 -28.62 20.01
N ALA A 676 5.31 -29.31 20.89
CA ALA A 676 5.92 -28.68 22.05
C ALA A 676 6.89 -27.55 21.68
N GLU A 677 7.63 -27.67 20.58
CA GLU A 677 8.47 -26.58 20.05
C GLU A 677 7.64 -25.43 19.49
N ASN A 678 6.56 -25.71 18.76
CA ASN A 678 5.67 -24.66 18.28
C ASN A 678 4.96 -23.91 19.41
N ASP A 679 4.68 -24.58 20.54
CA ASP A 679 4.09 -23.95 21.74
C ASP A 679 5.05 -22.99 22.45
N ILE A 680 6.36 -23.16 22.29
CA ILE A 680 7.37 -22.28 22.92
C ILE A 680 7.33 -20.88 22.30
N GLY A 681 7.17 -20.78 20.98
CA GLY A 681 7.16 -19.51 20.27
C GLY A 681 7.23 -19.64 18.76
N MET A 682 7.33 -18.50 18.09
CA MET A 682 7.52 -18.43 16.64
C MET A 682 8.90 -18.97 16.26
N ALA A 683 8.96 -19.81 15.22
CA ALA A 683 10.18 -20.48 14.79
C ALA A 683 10.20 -20.70 13.27
N GLU A 684 11.39 -20.94 12.73
CA GLU A 684 11.59 -21.53 11.42
C GLU A 684 11.94 -23.00 11.59
N PHE A 685 11.03 -23.88 11.13
CA PHE A 685 11.21 -25.33 11.22
C PHE A 685 11.89 -25.86 9.96
N ILE A 686 13.03 -26.53 10.09
CA ILE A 686 13.62 -27.32 9.00
C ILE A 686 13.30 -28.80 9.22
N ILE A 687 12.61 -29.44 8.29
CA ILE A 687 12.27 -30.86 8.38
C ILE A 687 12.88 -31.60 7.20
N ASN A 688 13.78 -32.56 7.47
CA ASN A 688 14.32 -33.44 6.43
C ASN A 688 13.91 -34.89 6.71
N THR A 689 13.14 -35.47 5.78
CA THR A 689 12.64 -36.85 5.84
C THR A 689 11.99 -37.27 4.50
N HIS A 690 11.39 -38.45 4.43
CA HIS A 690 10.52 -38.84 3.31
C HIS A 690 9.23 -38.00 3.26
N GLY A 691 8.88 -37.50 2.08
CA GLY A 691 7.62 -36.78 1.85
C GLY A 691 6.77 -37.41 0.76
N GLN A 692 5.45 -37.20 0.85
CA GLN A 692 4.43 -37.51 -0.14
C GLN A 692 3.56 -36.26 -0.36
N PRO A 693 2.64 -36.25 -1.35
CA PRO A 693 1.71 -35.13 -1.51
C PRO A 693 0.90 -34.80 -0.25
N ASP A 694 0.50 -35.80 0.52
CA ASP A 694 -0.41 -35.69 1.66
C ASP A 694 0.26 -35.83 3.04
N ASN A 695 1.54 -36.24 3.11
CA ASN A 695 2.22 -36.46 4.38
C ASN A 695 3.75 -36.28 4.37
N MET A 696 4.31 -36.20 5.57
CA MET A 696 5.73 -36.45 5.86
C MET A 696 5.83 -37.72 6.68
N ASP A 697 6.70 -38.64 6.27
CA ASP A 697 6.91 -39.92 6.94
C ASP A 697 8.13 -39.85 7.84
N LYS A 698 8.04 -40.45 9.03
CA LYS A 698 9.19 -40.91 9.79
C LYS A 698 9.65 -42.24 9.23
N CYS A 699 10.91 -42.31 8.83
CA CYS A 699 11.56 -43.50 8.29
C CYS A 699 12.57 -44.09 9.28
N TYR A 700 12.48 -45.40 9.54
CA TYR A 700 13.50 -46.12 10.30
C TYR A 700 13.63 -47.58 9.84
N TYR A 701 14.72 -48.23 10.24
CA TYR A 701 15.04 -49.58 9.75
C TYR A 701 15.04 -50.62 10.88
N ILE A 702 14.38 -51.75 10.63
CA ILE A 702 14.43 -52.96 11.46
C ILE A 702 14.85 -54.12 10.57
N ASN A 703 15.92 -54.83 10.93
CA ASN A 703 16.49 -55.92 10.14
C ASN A 703 16.78 -55.52 8.67
N ASN A 704 17.27 -54.29 8.47
CA ASN A 704 17.53 -53.63 7.19
C ASN A 704 16.31 -53.45 6.29
N LYS A 705 15.10 -53.60 6.84
CA LYS A 705 13.85 -53.27 6.16
C LYS A 705 13.38 -51.91 6.64
N GLU A 706 13.08 -51.05 5.67
CA GLU A 706 12.49 -49.74 5.93
C GLU A 706 11.06 -49.90 6.49
N ILE A 707 10.79 -49.15 7.56
CA ILE A 707 9.48 -48.92 8.16
C ILE A 707 9.19 -47.43 8.02
N ARG A 708 7.98 -47.11 7.55
CA ARG A 708 7.49 -45.75 7.40
C ARG A 708 6.26 -45.56 8.28
N GLU A 709 6.25 -44.49 9.04
CA GLU A 709 5.14 -44.06 9.88
C GLU A 709 4.80 -42.61 9.55
N SER A 710 3.52 -42.27 9.41
CA SER A 710 3.12 -40.87 9.19
C SER A 710 3.55 -40.02 10.38
N PHE A 711 4.44 -39.05 10.16
CA PHE A 711 4.87 -38.09 11.18
C PHE A 711 3.85 -36.96 11.33
N VAL A 712 3.53 -36.29 10.21
CA VAL A 712 2.40 -35.37 10.09
C VAL A 712 1.79 -35.53 8.70
N ASN A 713 0.50 -35.24 8.55
CA ASN A 713 -0.22 -35.28 7.29
C ASN A 713 -1.24 -34.14 7.19
N MET A 714 -1.96 -34.04 6.06
CA MET A 714 -2.95 -32.99 5.85
C MET A 714 -4.04 -32.93 6.94
N ASP A 715 -4.37 -34.05 7.58
CA ASP A 715 -5.38 -34.07 8.65
C ASP A 715 -4.80 -33.59 10.00
N THR A 716 -3.50 -33.74 10.22
CA THR A 716 -2.87 -33.51 11.54
C THR A 716 -1.98 -32.27 11.61
N ILE A 717 -1.40 -31.80 10.51
CA ILE A 717 -0.37 -30.74 10.54
C ILE A 717 -0.86 -29.45 11.21
N ASN A 718 -2.10 -29.04 10.93
CA ASN A 718 -2.70 -27.84 11.52
C ASN A 718 -3.22 -28.03 12.95
N GLN A 719 -3.19 -29.26 13.47
CA GLN A 719 -3.45 -29.54 14.89
C GLN A 719 -2.14 -29.64 15.67
N VAL A 720 -1.08 -30.14 15.03
CA VAL A 720 0.26 -30.26 15.63
C VAL A 720 0.96 -28.91 15.72
N LEU A 721 0.75 -28.04 14.73
CA LEU A 721 1.37 -26.72 14.63
C LEU A 721 0.31 -25.60 14.72
N ASP A 722 -0.49 -25.61 15.79
CA ASP A 722 -1.58 -24.65 16.00
C ASP A 722 -1.25 -23.53 17.01
N GLY A 723 -0.17 -23.69 17.78
CA GLY A 723 0.25 -22.79 18.86
C GLY A 723 0.68 -21.40 18.36
N ASN A 724 1.76 -21.32 17.59
CA ASN A 724 2.33 -20.06 17.11
C ASN A 724 2.51 -20.03 15.58
N PRO A 725 2.44 -18.86 14.92
CA PRO A 725 2.84 -18.73 13.51
C PRO A 725 4.30 -19.17 13.28
N TYR A 726 4.57 -19.79 12.13
CA TYR A 726 5.88 -20.39 11.84
C TYR A 726 6.23 -20.39 10.35
N TYR A 727 7.53 -20.44 10.06
CA TYR A 727 8.04 -20.83 8.73
C TYR A 727 8.35 -22.33 8.71
N LEU A 728 8.19 -22.99 7.56
CA LEU A 728 8.44 -24.42 7.40
C LEU A 728 9.28 -24.74 6.15
N ASP A 729 10.48 -25.25 6.36
CA ASP A 729 11.44 -25.58 5.32
C ASP A 729 11.54 -27.10 5.21
N CYS A 730 10.86 -27.65 4.21
CA CYS A 730 10.81 -29.09 4.01
C CYS A 730 11.87 -29.53 3.00
N TRP A 731 12.93 -30.18 3.47
CA TRP A 731 13.74 -31.03 2.59
C TRP A 731 13.09 -32.41 2.50
N THR A 732 12.00 -32.45 1.75
CA THR A 732 11.17 -33.63 1.56
C THR A 732 10.73 -33.70 0.11
N CYS A 733 10.23 -34.86 -0.31
CA CYS A 733 9.66 -35.03 -1.64
C CYS A 733 8.18 -34.61 -1.65
N LEU A 734 7.68 -34.12 -2.78
CA LEU A 734 6.25 -34.07 -3.13
C LEU A 734 5.32 -33.24 -2.24
N ASN A 735 5.75 -32.61 -1.15
CA ASN A 735 4.83 -31.84 -0.28
C ASN A 735 4.20 -30.62 -0.97
N GLY A 736 4.75 -30.15 -2.09
CA GLY A 736 4.15 -29.13 -2.98
C GLY A 736 3.62 -29.71 -4.30
N ALA A 737 3.44 -31.03 -4.39
CA ALA A 737 3.05 -31.70 -5.63
C ALA A 737 1.74 -31.15 -6.20
N GLY A 738 1.68 -31.04 -7.53
CA GLY A 738 0.49 -30.55 -8.22
C GLY A 738 0.21 -29.06 -8.05
N MET A 739 0.94 -28.33 -7.17
CA MET A 739 0.70 -26.90 -6.85
C MET A 739 -0.73 -26.58 -6.35
N ILE A 740 -1.46 -27.61 -5.92
CA ILE A 740 -2.80 -27.60 -5.32
C ILE A 740 -3.01 -28.90 -4.53
N ASP A 741 -3.90 -28.90 -3.53
CA ASP A 741 -4.36 -30.09 -2.79
C ASP A 741 -3.22 -30.97 -2.23
N ASN A 742 -2.30 -30.33 -1.50
CA ASN A 742 -1.14 -30.99 -0.92
C ASN A 742 -0.85 -30.47 0.51
N LEU A 743 0.14 -31.08 1.16
CA LEU A 743 0.54 -30.73 2.52
C LEU A 743 0.92 -29.24 2.65
N THR A 744 1.53 -28.65 1.62
CA THR A 744 1.91 -27.22 1.61
C THR A 744 0.70 -26.31 1.66
N THR A 745 -0.29 -26.53 0.77
CA THR A 745 -1.54 -25.74 0.78
C THR A 745 -2.29 -25.91 2.09
N THR A 746 -2.29 -27.11 2.67
CA THR A 746 -2.91 -27.36 3.97
C THR A 746 -2.21 -26.60 5.10
N ALA A 747 -0.88 -26.63 5.17
CA ALA A 747 -0.11 -25.92 6.20
C ALA A 747 -0.32 -24.40 6.13
N LEU A 748 -0.33 -23.83 4.92
CA LEU A 748 -0.56 -22.40 4.67
C LEU A 748 -1.97 -21.94 5.05
N ASN A 749 -2.96 -22.84 5.02
CA ASN A 749 -4.30 -22.59 5.57
C ASN A 749 -4.33 -22.61 7.11
N GLY A 750 -3.32 -23.19 7.76
CA GLY A 750 -3.12 -23.17 9.22
C GLY A 750 -2.33 -21.96 9.71
N LYS A 751 -1.37 -22.18 10.62
CA LYS A 751 -0.49 -21.14 11.19
C LYS A 751 0.80 -20.91 10.40
N CYS A 752 1.07 -21.68 9.34
CA CYS A 752 2.24 -21.49 8.51
C CYS A 752 2.19 -20.14 7.77
N VAL A 753 3.23 -19.33 7.89
CA VAL A 753 3.36 -18.01 7.22
C VAL A 753 4.25 -18.05 5.99
N GLY A 754 4.87 -19.19 5.69
CA GLY A 754 5.64 -19.44 4.48
C GLY A 754 6.34 -20.79 4.55
N MET A 755 6.48 -21.46 3.42
CA MET A 755 7.00 -22.82 3.34
C MET A 755 7.93 -23.00 2.14
N PHE A 756 9.04 -23.72 2.31
CA PHE A 756 9.82 -24.24 1.19
C PHE A 756 9.52 -25.72 0.99
N SER A 757 9.12 -26.14 -0.21
CA SER A 757 8.83 -27.54 -0.48
C SER A 757 8.99 -27.92 -1.96
N ALA A 758 9.10 -29.23 -2.22
CA ALA A 758 9.31 -29.78 -3.55
C ALA A 758 8.00 -30.19 -4.25
N THR A 759 7.87 -29.90 -5.54
CA THR A 759 6.71 -30.29 -6.37
C THR A 759 6.81 -31.70 -6.95
N ILE A 760 8.00 -32.29 -6.93
CA ILE A 760 8.26 -33.68 -7.30
C ILE A 760 9.26 -34.29 -6.30
N VAL A 761 9.67 -35.54 -6.53
CA VAL A 761 10.79 -36.17 -5.84
C VAL A 761 12.05 -35.33 -6.05
N ILE A 762 12.63 -34.84 -4.96
CA ILE A 762 13.90 -34.13 -4.95
C ILE A 762 15.05 -35.15 -4.89
N SER A 763 16.11 -34.91 -5.64
CA SER A 763 17.27 -35.82 -5.66
C SER A 763 18.18 -35.62 -4.46
N ASN A 764 18.67 -36.73 -3.93
CA ASN A 764 19.71 -36.79 -2.90
C ASN A 764 21.07 -37.26 -3.46
N ASN A 765 21.23 -37.32 -4.79
CA ASN A 765 22.50 -37.68 -5.41
C ASN A 765 23.56 -36.60 -5.09
N GLY A 766 24.77 -37.03 -4.72
CA GLY A 766 25.89 -36.14 -4.36
C GLY A 766 25.79 -35.48 -2.98
N VAL A 767 24.73 -35.76 -2.20
CA VAL A 767 24.55 -35.20 -0.85
C VAL A 767 25.67 -35.66 0.08
N ASP A 768 26.32 -34.69 0.73
CA ASP A 768 27.31 -34.90 1.79
C ASP A 768 27.31 -33.71 2.76
N ASN A 769 26.76 -33.91 3.96
CA ASN A 769 26.71 -32.91 5.04
C ASN A 769 28.09 -32.53 5.61
N LYS A 770 29.16 -33.23 5.25
CA LYS A 770 30.55 -32.97 5.68
C LYS A 770 31.43 -32.42 4.57
N ALA A 771 30.90 -32.23 3.36
CA ALA A 771 31.64 -31.64 2.24
C ALA A 771 32.18 -30.23 2.59
N ALA A 772 33.38 -29.89 2.13
CA ALA A 772 33.86 -28.51 2.15
C ALA A 772 33.01 -27.65 1.19
N VAL A 773 32.95 -26.32 1.37
CA VAL A 773 32.11 -25.42 0.54
C VAL A 773 32.42 -25.59 -0.97
N ASP A 774 33.67 -25.74 -1.35
CA ASP A 774 34.06 -25.98 -2.75
C ASP A 774 33.57 -27.32 -3.31
N GLN A 775 33.41 -28.33 -2.45
CA GLN A 775 32.85 -29.63 -2.84
C GLN A 775 31.33 -29.60 -2.88
N MET A 776 30.68 -28.76 -2.05
CA MET A 776 29.22 -28.61 -2.09
C MET A 776 28.72 -28.06 -3.44
N LYS A 777 29.55 -27.28 -4.16
CA LYS A 777 29.23 -26.78 -5.50
C LYS A 777 28.97 -27.90 -6.52
N ASN A 778 29.53 -29.09 -6.29
CA ASN A 778 29.47 -30.21 -7.23
C ASN A 778 28.30 -31.11 -6.86
N SER A 779 27.10 -30.76 -7.34
CA SER A 779 25.91 -31.61 -7.25
C SER A 779 25.52 -32.01 -5.81
N ASN A 780 25.65 -31.12 -4.84
CA ASN A 780 25.26 -31.34 -3.44
C ASN A 780 24.25 -30.28 -2.98
N PHE A 781 23.04 -30.71 -2.66
CA PHE A 781 21.94 -29.81 -2.30
C PHE A 781 22.17 -28.98 -1.03
N TYR A 782 23.09 -29.37 -0.14
CA TYR A 782 23.49 -28.53 0.99
C TYR A 782 24.08 -27.18 0.57
N TYR A 783 24.55 -27.03 -0.67
CA TYR A 783 25.01 -25.74 -1.17
C TYR A 783 23.88 -24.69 -1.25
N PHE A 784 22.64 -25.12 -1.50
CA PHE A 784 21.46 -24.26 -1.40
C PHE A 784 21.32 -23.74 0.04
N TYR A 785 21.23 -24.64 1.02
CA TYR A 785 21.06 -24.25 2.44
C TYR A 785 22.23 -23.43 2.99
N TYR A 786 23.46 -23.70 2.54
CA TYR A 786 24.62 -22.89 2.90
C TYR A 786 24.44 -21.44 2.45
N ASN A 787 24.05 -21.22 1.19
CA ASN A 787 23.84 -19.87 0.67
C ASN A 787 22.59 -19.21 1.25
N TYR A 788 21.55 -19.97 1.57
CA TYR A 788 20.35 -19.48 2.26
C TYR A 788 20.70 -18.91 3.65
N LEU A 789 21.36 -19.71 4.49
CA LEU A 789 21.75 -19.31 5.85
C LEU A 789 22.79 -18.17 5.82
N LYS A 790 23.68 -18.18 4.81
CA LYS A 790 24.62 -17.09 4.58
C LYS A 790 23.92 -15.78 4.24
N ALA A 791 22.93 -15.79 3.35
CA ALA A 791 22.18 -14.60 2.96
C ALA A 791 21.38 -14.05 4.15
N LEU A 792 20.74 -14.92 4.95
CA LEU A 792 20.07 -14.50 6.19
C LEU A 792 21.03 -13.84 7.18
N ASN A 793 22.21 -14.42 7.40
CA ASN A 793 23.24 -13.82 8.27
C ASN A 793 23.78 -12.48 7.74
N GLN A 794 23.65 -12.23 6.43
CA GLN A 794 23.97 -10.95 5.80
C GLN A 794 22.81 -9.94 5.86
N GLY A 795 21.74 -10.25 6.60
CA GLY A 795 20.58 -9.37 6.78
C GLY A 795 19.62 -9.37 5.58
N LYS A 796 19.71 -10.35 4.67
CA LYS A 796 18.73 -10.49 3.59
C LYS A 796 17.41 -11.03 4.13
N SER A 797 16.31 -10.59 3.52
CA SER A 797 14.99 -11.12 3.83
C SER A 797 14.89 -12.60 3.41
N ARG A 798 13.89 -13.32 3.93
CA ARG A 798 13.73 -14.76 3.67
C ARG A 798 13.54 -15.06 2.18
N SER A 799 12.69 -14.29 1.51
CA SER A 799 12.46 -14.44 0.06
C SER A 799 13.70 -14.10 -0.79
N GLN A 800 14.49 -13.10 -0.37
CA GLN A 800 15.75 -12.77 -1.05
C GLN A 800 16.81 -13.85 -0.80
N ALA A 801 16.92 -14.36 0.44
CA ALA A 801 17.85 -15.42 0.78
C ALA A 801 17.56 -16.71 0.00
N PHE A 802 16.28 -17.05 -0.23
CA PHE A 802 15.90 -18.16 -1.11
C PHE A 802 16.36 -17.94 -2.55
N CYS A 803 16.16 -16.74 -3.08
CA CYS A 803 16.59 -16.38 -4.44
C CYS A 803 18.11 -16.47 -4.58
N ASP A 804 18.87 -15.87 -3.66
CA ASP A 804 20.34 -15.91 -3.64
C ASP A 804 20.85 -17.36 -3.56
N ALA A 805 20.19 -18.21 -2.77
CA ALA A 805 20.50 -19.63 -2.65
C ALA A 805 20.20 -20.41 -3.95
N GLN A 806 19.04 -20.17 -4.56
CA GLN A 806 18.63 -20.79 -5.83
C GLN A 806 19.57 -20.36 -6.96
N GLN A 807 19.96 -19.08 -7.01
CA GLN A 807 20.94 -18.54 -7.95
C GLN A 807 22.31 -19.20 -7.81
N ALA A 808 22.85 -19.22 -6.59
CA ALA A 808 24.16 -19.81 -6.31
C ALA A 808 24.17 -21.30 -6.69
N TYR A 809 23.12 -22.03 -6.32
CA TYR A 809 23.00 -23.45 -6.59
C TYR A 809 22.84 -23.76 -8.08
N ALA A 810 21.92 -23.09 -8.78
CA ALA A 810 21.75 -23.24 -10.23
C ALA A 810 23.04 -22.91 -11.00
N THR A 811 23.72 -21.81 -10.64
CA THR A 811 24.99 -21.42 -11.26
C THR A 811 26.06 -22.49 -11.09
N ALA A 812 26.19 -23.05 -9.88
CA ALA A 812 27.16 -24.11 -9.60
C ALA A 812 26.86 -25.37 -10.42
N LEU A 813 25.61 -25.78 -10.52
CA LEU A 813 25.21 -26.96 -11.30
C LEU A 813 25.41 -26.81 -12.80
N ILE A 814 25.16 -25.61 -13.35
CA ILE A 814 25.44 -25.32 -14.77
C ILE A 814 26.95 -25.40 -15.04
N ALA A 815 27.77 -24.93 -14.10
CA ALA A 815 29.23 -25.04 -14.22
C ALA A 815 29.76 -26.47 -14.04
N ASP A 816 29.13 -27.27 -13.18
CA ASP A 816 29.47 -28.69 -12.92
C ASP A 816 29.11 -29.59 -14.11
N GLY A 817 28.06 -29.23 -14.86
CA GLY A 817 27.44 -30.02 -15.94
C GLY A 817 28.23 -30.25 -17.23
N ALA A 818 29.53 -29.94 -17.26
CA ALA A 818 30.36 -30.15 -18.45
C ALA A 818 30.96 -31.58 -18.56
N ASP A 819 31.09 -32.36 -17.47
CA ASP A 819 31.99 -33.53 -17.46
C ASP A 819 31.48 -34.85 -16.78
N GLY A 820 30.20 -35.03 -16.38
CA GLY A 820 29.80 -36.26 -15.68
C GLY A 820 28.33 -36.72 -15.76
N THR A 821 28.11 -38.00 -16.08
CA THR A 821 26.78 -38.69 -16.12
C THR A 821 26.67 -39.89 -15.16
N ASP A 822 27.61 -40.06 -14.23
CA ASP A 822 27.61 -41.15 -13.25
C ASP A 822 26.65 -40.87 -12.09
N TRP A 823 26.03 -41.91 -11.54
CA TRP A 823 24.93 -41.86 -10.58
C TRP A 823 25.25 -41.06 -9.30
N ALA A 824 26.48 -41.15 -8.79
CA ALA A 824 26.83 -40.66 -7.46
C ALA A 824 26.88 -39.12 -7.31
N ALA A 825 26.91 -38.36 -8.40
CA ALA A 825 26.98 -36.90 -8.40
C ALA A 825 26.43 -36.29 -9.71
N ASN A 826 25.34 -36.85 -10.22
CA ASN A 826 24.78 -36.41 -11.49
C ASN A 826 24.08 -35.05 -11.34
N TYR A 827 24.65 -34.03 -11.99
CA TYR A 827 24.17 -32.65 -11.99
C TYR A 827 22.77 -32.50 -12.57
N GLN A 828 22.34 -33.36 -13.52
CA GLN A 828 21.01 -33.28 -14.12
C GLN A 828 19.91 -33.58 -13.09
N TYR A 829 20.14 -34.52 -12.17
CA TYR A 829 19.23 -34.74 -11.05
C TYR A 829 19.13 -33.52 -10.14
N ASN A 830 20.27 -32.92 -9.82
CA ASN A 830 20.32 -31.76 -8.95
C ASN A 830 19.73 -30.50 -9.61
N LEU A 831 19.79 -30.38 -10.94
CA LEU A 831 19.07 -29.33 -11.68
C LEU A 831 17.55 -29.48 -11.56
N TYR A 832 17.02 -30.71 -11.48
CA TYR A 832 15.59 -30.89 -11.15
C TYR A 832 15.23 -30.38 -9.76
N ASN A 833 16.15 -30.38 -8.79
CA ASN A 833 15.90 -29.76 -7.49
C ASN A 833 15.63 -28.25 -7.65
N VAL A 834 16.32 -27.56 -8.57
CA VAL A 834 16.10 -26.13 -8.86
C VAL A 834 14.69 -25.88 -9.42
N PHE A 835 14.21 -26.78 -10.30
CA PHE A 835 12.85 -26.70 -10.84
C PHE A 835 11.77 -27.07 -9.82
N ALA A 836 12.07 -27.99 -8.92
CA ALA A 836 11.10 -28.59 -8.03
C ALA A 836 10.96 -27.86 -6.69
N TYR A 837 12.02 -27.22 -6.19
CA TYR A 837 12.05 -26.59 -4.87
C TYR A 837 11.62 -25.14 -4.96
N HIS A 838 10.50 -24.79 -4.30
CA HIS A 838 9.85 -23.48 -4.43
C HIS A 838 9.71 -22.75 -3.11
N ASN A 839 9.64 -21.42 -3.20
CA ASN A 839 9.19 -20.55 -2.12
C ASN A 839 7.67 -20.40 -2.14
N PHE A 840 6.99 -21.16 -1.27
CA PHE A 840 5.55 -21.05 -1.07
C PHE A 840 5.21 -20.05 0.04
N GLY A 841 5.05 -18.79 -0.31
CA GLY A 841 4.77 -17.71 0.61
C GLY A 841 4.67 -16.37 -0.08
N VAL A 842 5.01 -15.32 0.65
CA VAL A 842 4.95 -13.94 0.17
C VAL A 842 6.28 -13.22 0.42
N PHE A 843 6.55 -12.15 -0.33
CA PHE A 843 7.66 -11.25 -0.05
C PHE A 843 7.45 -10.50 1.27
N GLU A 844 8.56 -10.12 1.89
CA GLU A 844 8.53 -9.37 3.14
C GLU A 844 8.07 -7.91 2.91
N PRO A 845 7.09 -7.42 3.68
CA PRO A 845 6.59 -6.05 3.57
C PRO A 845 7.44 -5.02 4.32
N ASN A 846 7.16 -3.73 4.12
CA ASN A 846 7.72 -2.67 4.96
C ASN A 846 6.98 -2.63 6.31
N VAL A 847 7.69 -3.00 7.39
CA VAL A 847 7.14 -3.07 8.76
C VAL A 847 6.59 -1.71 9.24
N PRO A 848 7.32 -0.57 9.08
CA PRO A 848 6.77 0.73 9.48
C PRO A 848 5.44 1.05 8.79
N LEU A 849 5.30 0.72 7.50
CA LEU A 849 4.10 1.01 6.74
C LEU A 849 2.88 0.23 7.25
N LEU A 850 3.06 -1.07 7.53
CA LEU A 850 2.02 -1.90 8.15
C LEU A 850 1.61 -1.40 9.53
N ALA A 851 2.54 -0.84 10.29
CA ALA A 851 2.27 -0.33 11.63
C ALA A 851 1.62 1.07 11.63
N MET A 852 2.13 2.00 10.81
CA MET A 852 1.84 3.42 10.91
C MET A 852 0.68 3.91 10.05
N THR A 853 0.26 3.14 9.05
CA THR A 853 -0.67 3.64 8.04
C THR A 853 -1.94 2.83 7.94
N ASN A 854 -3.03 3.56 7.76
CA ASN A 854 -4.20 3.02 7.10
C ASN A 854 -3.94 3.12 5.60
N HIS A 855 -3.70 1.99 4.96
CA HIS A 855 -3.56 1.91 3.52
C HIS A 855 -4.62 0.97 2.96
N SER A 856 -5.05 1.30 1.75
CA SER A 856 -5.84 0.42 0.91
C SER A 856 -5.07 0.26 -0.39
N GLY A 857 -4.64 -0.95 -0.69
CA GLY A 857 -4.43 -1.33 -2.08
C GLY A 857 -5.76 -1.78 -2.63
N TYR A 858 -6.16 -1.22 -3.76
CA TYR A 858 -7.31 -1.70 -4.50
C TYR A 858 -6.80 -2.43 -5.74
N ILE A 859 -7.44 -3.56 -6.01
CA ILE A 859 -7.20 -4.36 -7.21
C ILE A 859 -8.54 -4.43 -7.94
N ALA A 860 -8.58 -3.92 -9.18
CA ALA A 860 -9.80 -3.96 -9.98
C ALA A 860 -10.11 -5.40 -10.39
N GLN A 861 -11.27 -5.92 -9.96
CA GLN A 861 -11.77 -7.21 -10.42
C GLN A 861 -11.92 -7.24 -11.95
N ALA A 862 -11.66 -8.39 -12.58
CA ALA A 862 -11.82 -8.58 -14.02
C ALA A 862 -13.23 -8.16 -14.49
N GLY A 863 -13.29 -7.39 -15.57
CA GLY A 863 -14.55 -6.86 -16.12
C GLY A 863 -15.21 -5.71 -15.32
N GLN A 864 -14.63 -5.29 -14.19
CA GLN A 864 -15.06 -4.10 -13.45
C GLN A 864 -14.06 -2.95 -13.62
N SER A 865 -14.58 -1.74 -13.78
CA SER A 865 -13.76 -0.53 -13.74
C SER A 865 -13.17 -0.35 -12.35
N VAL A 866 -12.00 0.29 -12.31
CA VAL A 866 -11.39 0.83 -11.09
C VAL A 866 -12.48 1.52 -10.26
N PRO A 867 -12.73 1.12 -9.00
CA PRO A 867 -13.54 1.93 -8.10
C PRO A 867 -12.86 3.29 -7.99
N LYS A 868 -13.49 4.35 -8.51
CA LYS A 868 -13.05 5.72 -8.20
C LYS A 868 -13.21 5.87 -6.69
N GLU A 869 -12.08 6.09 -6.01
CA GLU A 869 -11.91 6.30 -4.57
C GLU A 869 -13.19 6.10 -3.73
N GLU A 870 -13.38 4.90 -3.19
CA GLU A 870 -14.17 4.73 -1.98
C GLU A 870 -13.39 5.38 -0.82
N GLN A 871 -13.46 6.70 -0.68
CA GLN A 871 -13.31 7.29 0.66
C GLN A 871 -14.56 6.90 1.47
N LYS A 872 -14.55 5.68 2.02
CA LYS A 872 -15.40 5.36 3.16
C LYS A 872 -14.80 6.09 4.37
N PRO A 873 -15.54 7.00 5.01
CA PRO A 873 -15.16 7.44 6.35
C PRO A 873 -15.35 6.24 7.26
N GLN A 874 -14.26 5.62 7.69
CA GLN A 874 -14.31 4.77 8.88
C GLN A 874 -14.62 5.68 10.07
N GLY A 875 -15.52 5.19 10.95
CA GLY A 875 -16.20 5.98 11.96
C GLY A 875 -15.27 6.80 12.84
N GLY A 876 -15.49 8.12 12.84
CA GLY A 876 -14.80 9.08 13.69
C GLY A 876 -15.11 10.48 13.19
N GLN A 877 -15.93 11.21 13.94
CA GLN A 877 -16.40 12.59 13.75
C GLN A 877 -15.78 13.46 12.61
N SER A 878 -16.67 13.94 11.72
CA SER A 878 -16.64 15.21 10.95
C SER A 878 -15.55 15.35 9.85
N THR A 879 -15.90 15.50 8.56
CA THR A 879 -16.24 16.81 7.96
C THR A 879 -16.72 16.69 6.49
N SER A 880 -17.61 17.62 6.07
CA SER A 880 -17.99 17.97 4.67
C SER A 880 -19.06 17.14 3.91
N ASN A 881 -20.30 17.13 4.41
CA ASN A 881 -21.49 16.65 3.67
C ASN A 881 -21.96 17.66 2.60
N THR A 882 -21.21 18.01 1.56
CA THR A 882 -21.70 18.96 0.51
C THR A 882 -22.22 18.23 -0.72
N ILE A 883 -23.34 18.68 -1.31
CA ILE A 883 -23.85 18.15 -2.58
C ILE A 883 -22.81 18.33 -3.69
N LYS A 884 -22.35 17.22 -4.26
CA LYS A 884 -21.50 17.15 -5.45
C LYS A 884 -22.14 16.19 -6.46
N LEU A 885 -21.96 16.48 -7.75
CA LEU A 885 -22.37 15.57 -8.82
C LEU A 885 -21.26 14.57 -9.10
N THR A 886 -21.64 13.34 -9.39
CA THR A 886 -20.74 12.35 -9.98
C THR A 886 -20.54 12.65 -11.46
N ASP A 887 -19.47 12.11 -12.04
CA ASP A 887 -19.16 12.21 -13.47
C ASP A 887 -20.00 11.26 -14.35
N GLY A 888 -20.97 10.55 -13.74
CA GLY A 888 -21.84 9.62 -14.43
C GLY A 888 -22.67 10.30 -15.51
N LYS A 889 -22.73 9.67 -16.69
CA LYS A 889 -23.55 10.13 -17.80
C LYS A 889 -24.98 9.60 -17.63
N PRO A 890 -26.02 10.40 -17.91
CA PRO A 890 -27.39 9.93 -17.77
C PRO A 890 -27.75 8.79 -18.74
N VAL A 891 -28.37 7.75 -18.20
CA VAL A 891 -28.83 6.54 -18.90
C VAL A 891 -30.36 6.50 -18.90
N GLY A 892 -30.95 6.53 -20.10
CA GLY A 892 -32.41 6.56 -20.28
C GLY A 892 -33.04 7.93 -19.99
N ASP A 893 -34.36 8.02 -20.07
CA ASP A 893 -35.10 9.27 -19.82
C ASP A 893 -35.28 9.54 -18.31
N ALA A 894 -35.26 10.81 -17.93
CA ALA A 894 -35.56 11.23 -16.55
C ALA A 894 -37.02 10.95 -16.18
N GLN A 895 -37.24 10.32 -15.02
CA GLN A 895 -38.55 9.92 -14.51
C GLN A 895 -39.03 10.92 -13.45
N ASN A 896 -40.33 11.28 -13.48
CA ASN A 896 -40.91 12.10 -12.42
C ASN A 896 -41.14 11.26 -11.16
N VAL A 897 -40.82 11.85 -10.00
CA VAL A 897 -41.05 11.23 -8.68
C VAL A 897 -42.19 11.97 -8.00
N GLU A 898 -43.13 11.23 -7.41
CA GLU A 898 -44.17 11.86 -6.58
C GLU A 898 -43.58 12.25 -5.22
N TYR A 899 -43.78 13.51 -4.83
CA TYR A 899 -43.28 14.04 -3.58
C TYR A 899 -44.40 14.67 -2.75
N ARG A 900 -44.14 14.79 -1.44
CA ARG A 900 -44.95 15.55 -0.48
C ARG A 900 -44.11 16.67 0.08
N THR A 901 -44.75 17.76 0.43
CA THR A 901 -44.10 18.93 1.02
C THR A 901 -44.63 19.17 2.42
N GLN A 902 -43.75 19.63 3.32
CA GLN A 902 -44.12 20.23 4.60
C GLN A 902 -43.52 21.62 4.65
N ASN A 903 -44.36 22.65 4.83
CA ASN A 903 -43.87 24.02 4.96
C ASN A 903 -44.20 24.54 6.36
N ASN A 904 -43.18 24.78 7.18
CA ASN A 904 -43.32 25.42 8.48
C ASN A 904 -42.65 26.80 8.50
N LEU A 905 -42.41 27.40 7.34
CA LEU A 905 -41.81 28.72 7.26
C LEU A 905 -42.75 29.78 7.84
N LYS A 906 -42.24 30.59 8.76
CA LYS A 906 -42.97 31.70 9.37
C LYS A 906 -43.21 32.83 8.36
N THR A 907 -42.23 33.06 7.48
CA THR A 907 -42.27 34.03 6.37
C THR A 907 -41.35 33.57 5.24
N GLY A 908 -41.70 33.83 3.97
CA GLY A 908 -40.88 33.47 2.81
C GLY A 908 -41.60 32.54 1.83
N THR A 909 -40.95 32.27 0.69
CA THR A 909 -41.48 31.42 -0.40
C THR A 909 -40.95 29.99 -0.27
N PHE A 910 -41.80 28.99 -0.51
CA PHE A 910 -41.41 27.59 -0.65
C PHE A 910 -42.35 26.89 -1.60
N GLU A 911 -41.85 26.61 -2.80
CA GLU A 911 -42.58 25.95 -3.88
C GLU A 911 -41.66 24.95 -4.57
N ILE A 912 -42.16 23.75 -4.82
CA ILE A 912 -41.45 22.69 -5.53
C ILE A 912 -42.16 22.48 -6.86
N HIS A 913 -41.44 22.73 -7.95
CA HIS A 913 -41.96 22.67 -9.32
C HIS A 913 -41.89 21.26 -9.89
N SER A 914 -40.79 20.55 -9.64
CA SER A 914 -40.66 19.14 -10.03
C SER A 914 -39.55 18.42 -9.26
N VAL A 915 -39.68 17.09 -9.14
CA VAL A 915 -38.62 16.19 -8.70
C VAL A 915 -38.48 15.10 -9.74
N LYS A 916 -37.28 14.94 -10.30
CA LYS A 916 -36.97 13.92 -11.30
C LYS A 916 -35.80 13.05 -10.88
N THR A 917 -35.80 11.81 -11.31
CA THR A 917 -34.68 10.87 -11.17
C THR A 917 -34.20 10.37 -12.52
N GLN A 918 -32.90 10.18 -12.67
CA GLN A 918 -32.31 9.59 -13.87
C GLN A 918 -31.15 8.68 -13.47
N LYS A 919 -31.13 7.46 -13.98
CA LYS A 919 -30.04 6.53 -13.72
C LYS A 919 -28.77 7.02 -14.41
N LEU A 920 -27.61 6.81 -13.81
CA LEU A 920 -26.31 7.10 -14.38
C LEU A 920 -25.56 5.79 -14.70
N ASP A 921 -24.65 5.85 -15.66
CA ASP A 921 -23.83 4.70 -16.10
C ASP A 921 -22.78 4.24 -15.07
N ASN A 922 -22.54 5.05 -14.03
CA ASN A 922 -21.60 4.77 -12.94
C ASN A 922 -22.26 4.20 -11.68
N GLY A 923 -23.51 3.73 -11.75
CA GLY A 923 -24.22 3.10 -10.61
C GLY A 923 -24.91 4.07 -9.65
N TYR A 924 -25.03 5.35 -10.01
CA TYR A 924 -25.76 6.37 -9.26
C TYR A 924 -27.12 6.70 -9.88
N ILE A 925 -27.97 7.38 -9.11
CA ILE A 925 -29.22 7.98 -9.56
C ILE A 925 -29.12 9.49 -9.32
N ARG A 926 -29.24 10.27 -10.40
CA ARG A 926 -29.30 11.73 -10.37
C ARG A 926 -30.69 12.20 -10.03
N PHE A 927 -30.82 12.97 -8.96
CA PHE A 927 -32.03 13.67 -8.57
C PHE A 927 -31.95 15.11 -9.04
N THR A 928 -33.00 15.59 -9.69
CA THR A 928 -33.16 16.97 -10.14
C THR A 928 -34.41 17.55 -9.49
N VAL A 929 -34.24 18.52 -8.59
CA VAL A 929 -35.31 19.21 -7.87
C VAL A 929 -35.39 20.64 -8.36
N GLU A 930 -36.45 20.98 -9.09
CA GLU A 930 -36.75 22.39 -9.40
C GLU A 930 -37.58 23.00 -8.28
N CYS A 931 -37.10 24.08 -7.68
CA CYS A 931 -37.76 24.72 -6.54
C CYS A 931 -37.57 26.24 -6.52
N THR A 932 -38.50 26.94 -5.86
CA THR A 932 -38.35 28.34 -5.45
C THR A 932 -38.43 28.38 -3.93
N VAL A 933 -37.31 28.68 -3.27
CA VAL A 933 -37.20 28.70 -1.80
C VAL A 933 -36.59 30.02 -1.36
N HIS A 934 -37.12 30.59 -0.26
CA HIS A 934 -36.71 31.87 0.32
C HIS A 934 -35.18 32.01 0.37
N GLU A 935 -34.67 33.20 0.05
CA GLU A 935 -33.23 33.47 -0.04
C GLU A 935 -32.50 33.19 1.28
N GLY A 936 -31.27 32.67 1.19
CA GLY A 936 -30.38 32.48 2.34
C GLY A 936 -30.65 31.25 3.20
N MET A 937 -31.62 30.41 2.84
CA MET A 937 -31.86 29.13 3.55
C MET A 937 -30.81 28.10 3.16
N ARG A 938 -30.31 27.32 4.13
CA ARG A 938 -29.51 26.12 3.83
C ARG A 938 -30.43 24.95 3.58
N PHE A 939 -29.93 23.89 2.97
CA PHE A 939 -30.72 22.67 2.81
C PHE A 939 -29.90 21.40 3.01
N SER A 940 -30.57 20.31 3.34
CA SER A 940 -29.99 18.97 3.45
C SER A 940 -30.84 17.94 2.73
N VAL A 941 -30.24 16.85 2.26
CA VAL A 941 -30.90 15.68 1.66
C VAL A 941 -30.49 14.44 2.44
N PHE A 942 -31.44 13.68 2.97
CA PHE A 942 -31.12 12.56 3.85
C PHE A 942 -32.20 11.47 3.84
N ASN A 943 -31.83 10.25 4.22
CA ASN A 943 -32.80 9.21 4.53
C ASN A 943 -33.33 9.41 5.96
N PRO A 944 -34.64 9.55 6.18
CA PRO A 944 -35.18 9.70 7.53
C PRO A 944 -34.88 8.49 8.43
N PRO A 945 -34.78 8.70 9.76
CA PRO A 945 -34.97 9.97 10.46
C PRO A 945 -33.74 10.89 10.48
N ASN A 946 -32.52 10.35 10.38
CA ASN A 946 -31.29 11.11 10.70
C ASN A 946 -30.25 11.17 9.57
N GLY A 947 -30.47 10.49 8.44
CA GLY A 947 -29.49 10.38 7.37
C GLY A 947 -28.46 9.28 7.56
N ASP A 948 -28.85 8.18 8.22
CA ASP A 948 -27.96 7.08 8.61
C ASP A 948 -27.29 6.37 7.41
N VAL A 949 -27.86 6.51 6.21
CA VAL A 949 -27.32 5.95 4.96
C VAL A 949 -26.72 7.07 4.10
N PHE A 950 -27.40 8.20 3.98
CA PHE A 950 -26.87 9.41 3.34
C PHE A 950 -27.40 10.68 4.01
N LEU A 951 -26.53 11.69 4.11
CA LEU A 951 -26.85 13.06 4.53
C LEU A 951 -26.00 14.02 3.70
N LEU A 952 -26.61 14.70 2.73
CA LEU A 952 -26.00 15.76 1.93
C LEU A 952 -26.48 17.12 2.44
N THR A 953 -25.67 18.15 2.29
CA THR A 953 -26.01 19.55 2.61
C THR A 953 -25.66 20.46 1.43
N GLY A 954 -26.47 21.47 1.19
CA GLY A 954 -26.31 22.43 0.11
C GLY A 954 -26.08 23.85 0.63
N GLY A 955 -25.54 24.69 -0.25
CA GLY A 955 -25.34 26.12 0.00
C GLY A 955 -26.66 26.91 0.14
N PRO A 956 -26.57 28.23 0.38
CA PRO A 956 -27.75 29.07 0.56
C PRO A 956 -28.61 29.09 -0.72
N THR A 957 -29.93 29.03 -0.55
CA THR A 957 -30.93 29.23 -1.61
C THR A 957 -30.93 30.68 -2.10
N THR A 958 -31.29 30.89 -3.36
CA THR A 958 -31.20 32.20 -4.03
C THR A 958 -32.46 33.06 -3.93
N GLY A 959 -33.58 32.53 -3.44
CA GLY A 959 -34.87 33.25 -3.45
C GLY A 959 -35.61 33.20 -4.79
N GLU A 960 -34.91 32.86 -5.88
CA GLU A 960 -35.45 32.71 -7.22
C GLU A 960 -35.72 31.23 -7.58
N LYS A 961 -36.31 30.98 -8.76
CA LYS A 961 -36.47 29.61 -9.26
C LYS A 961 -35.09 29.02 -9.55
N GLN A 962 -34.73 27.93 -8.87
CA GLN A 962 -33.45 27.27 -8.99
C GLN A 962 -33.61 25.76 -9.16
N THR A 963 -32.59 25.13 -9.74
CA THR A 963 -32.52 23.68 -9.92
C THR A 963 -31.43 23.13 -9.01
N ILE A 964 -31.81 22.26 -8.09
CA ILE A 964 -30.89 21.54 -7.21
C ILE A 964 -30.69 20.15 -7.78
N VAL A 965 -29.44 19.80 -8.09
CA VAL A 965 -29.08 18.50 -8.64
C VAL A 965 -28.13 17.80 -7.67
N TYR A 966 -28.40 16.53 -7.38
CA TYR A 966 -27.54 15.70 -6.53
C TYR A 966 -27.64 14.23 -6.96
N ASP A 967 -26.56 13.47 -6.76
CA ASP A 967 -26.51 12.05 -7.11
C ASP A 967 -26.47 11.21 -5.84
N LEU A 968 -27.21 10.10 -5.82
CA LEU A 968 -27.16 9.10 -4.74
C LEU A 968 -26.84 7.72 -5.31
N LEU A 969 -26.07 6.91 -4.58
CA LEU A 969 -25.71 5.56 -5.01
C LEU A 969 -26.97 4.68 -5.11
N GLU A 970 -27.11 3.92 -6.19
CA GLU A 970 -28.32 3.12 -6.44
C GLU A 970 -28.60 2.10 -5.31
N SER A 971 -27.57 1.51 -4.72
CA SER A 971 -27.70 0.59 -3.58
C SER A 971 -28.26 1.25 -2.33
N ASP A 972 -27.88 2.51 -2.06
CA ASP A 972 -28.30 3.25 -0.86
C ASP A 972 -29.75 3.71 -0.99
N VAL A 973 -30.14 4.10 -2.21
CA VAL A 973 -31.54 4.38 -2.55
C VAL A 973 -32.39 3.11 -2.43
N LYS A 974 -31.86 1.92 -2.76
CA LYS A 974 -32.55 0.63 -2.55
C LYS A 974 -32.64 0.21 -1.08
N ALA A 975 -31.62 0.53 -0.28
CA ALA A 975 -31.56 0.20 1.14
C ALA A 975 -32.42 1.11 2.02
N THR A 976 -32.92 2.22 1.49
CA THR A 976 -33.74 3.21 2.20
C THR A 976 -35.16 3.22 1.66
N SER A 977 -36.15 3.54 2.50
CA SER A 977 -37.56 3.54 2.07
C SER A 977 -38.06 4.92 1.60
N ASN A 978 -37.39 5.98 2.05
CA ASN A 978 -37.76 7.38 1.79
C ASN A 978 -36.53 8.28 1.74
N ILE A 979 -36.65 9.37 0.99
CA ILE A 979 -35.68 10.46 0.90
C ILE A 979 -36.36 11.74 1.35
N THR A 980 -35.69 12.52 2.18
CA THR A 980 -36.14 13.85 2.61
C THR A 980 -35.13 14.90 2.21
N MET A 981 -35.59 16.00 1.63
CA MET A 981 -34.77 17.22 1.52
C MET A 981 -35.39 18.33 2.35
N LYS A 982 -34.62 18.90 3.30
CA LYS A 982 -35.07 19.92 4.26
C LYS A 982 -34.33 21.23 4.03
N PHE A 983 -35.07 22.31 3.87
CA PHE A 983 -34.59 23.69 3.83
C PHE A 983 -34.77 24.32 5.21
N PHE A 984 -33.74 24.96 5.77
CA PHE A 984 -33.77 25.52 7.12
C PHE A 984 -32.84 26.73 7.30
N VAL A 985 -33.09 27.53 8.34
CA VAL A 985 -32.18 28.58 8.83
C VAL A 985 -31.36 28.01 10.00
N SER A 986 -30.05 28.29 10.05
CA SER A 986 -29.18 27.74 11.11
C SER A 986 -29.65 28.21 12.50
N GLY A 987 -29.92 27.26 13.40
CA GLY A 987 -30.28 27.52 14.80
C GLY A 987 -31.76 27.88 15.07
N GLY A 988 -32.68 27.64 14.13
CA GLY A 988 -34.12 27.93 14.32
C GLY A 988 -35.08 26.79 13.96
N ASP A 989 -36.31 26.88 14.47
CA ASP A 989 -37.43 25.95 14.17
C ASP A 989 -38.11 26.22 12.81
N ASP A 990 -37.53 27.11 12.00
CA ASP A 990 -38.08 27.59 10.73
C ASP A 990 -37.56 26.76 9.56
N TYR A 991 -38.42 25.92 8.97
CA TYR A 991 -38.02 24.99 7.92
C TYR A 991 -39.15 24.61 6.96
N ALA A 992 -38.75 24.12 5.78
CA ALA A 992 -39.63 23.43 4.87
C ALA A 992 -38.95 22.15 4.36
N SER A 993 -39.71 21.13 4.00
CA SER A 993 -39.18 19.83 3.61
C SER A 993 -39.95 19.24 2.43
N ILE A 994 -39.25 18.43 1.64
CA ILE A 994 -39.82 17.56 0.62
C ILE A 994 -39.54 16.11 1.00
N TYR A 995 -40.48 15.22 0.69
CA TYR A 995 -40.43 13.79 1.02
C TYR A 995 -40.86 12.98 -0.19
N PHE A 996 -40.15 11.92 -0.53
CA PHE A 996 -40.61 10.97 -1.55
C PHE A 996 -40.08 9.56 -1.28
N SER A 997 -40.80 8.55 -1.77
CA SER A 997 -40.47 7.14 -1.53
C SER A 997 -39.54 6.60 -2.61
N THR A 998 -38.51 5.89 -2.18
CA THR A 998 -37.54 5.22 -3.07
C THR A 998 -38.16 4.06 -3.85
N SER A 999 -39.25 3.47 -3.34
CA SER A 999 -39.98 2.39 -4.02
C SER A 999 -40.50 2.79 -5.40
N GLN A 1000 -40.76 4.08 -5.63
CA GLN A 1000 -41.22 4.62 -6.90
C GLN A 1000 -40.12 4.64 -7.97
N ILE A 1001 -38.86 4.57 -7.56
CA ILE A 1001 -37.69 4.68 -8.44
C ILE A 1001 -37.37 3.34 -9.12
N PHE A 1002 -37.81 2.22 -8.52
CA PHE A 1002 -37.47 0.87 -8.98
C PHE A 1002 -38.66 0.00 -9.41
N ASN A 1003 -39.89 0.40 -9.12
CA ASN A 1003 -41.09 -0.37 -9.47
C ASN A 1003 -41.79 0.19 -10.73
N GLN A 1004 -41.54 -0.43 -11.88
CA GLN A 1004 -42.47 -0.38 -13.02
C GLN A 1004 -43.10 -1.77 -13.25
N SER A 1005 -44.17 -2.06 -12.52
CA SER A 1005 -45.24 -2.96 -12.94
C SER A 1005 -46.50 -2.60 -12.17
N GLY A 1006 -47.52 -2.13 -12.87
CA GLY A 1006 -48.60 -1.32 -12.31
C GLY A 1006 -49.52 -1.99 -11.29
N GLN A 1007 -50.11 -1.15 -10.43
CA GLN A 1007 -51.53 -1.06 -10.08
C GLN A 1007 -51.71 0.12 -9.10
N GLN A 1008 -52.54 1.09 -9.46
CA GLN A 1008 -53.03 2.14 -8.56
C GLN A 1008 -53.79 1.51 -7.39
N GLN A 1009 -53.40 1.81 -6.14
CA GLN A 1009 -54.34 1.89 -5.02
C GLN A 1009 -53.91 2.99 -4.06
N GLY A 1010 -54.68 4.09 -4.06
CA GLY A 1010 -54.59 5.14 -3.06
C GLY A 1010 -55.05 4.65 -1.69
N GLY A 1011 -54.23 4.90 -0.67
CA GLY A 1011 -54.59 4.74 0.73
C GLY A 1011 -53.84 5.76 1.58
N GLN A 1012 -54.53 6.83 1.99
CA GLN A 1012 -54.02 7.76 2.99
C GLN A 1012 -53.83 7.05 4.34
N THR A 1013 -52.71 7.27 5.03
CA THR A 1013 -52.55 6.91 6.45
C THR A 1013 -52.32 8.20 7.24
N THR A 1014 -53.22 8.48 8.18
CA THR A 1014 -53.31 9.71 8.97
C THR A 1014 -52.57 9.58 10.30
N SER A 1015 -51.59 10.45 10.54
CA SER A 1015 -51.05 10.71 11.89
C SER A 1015 -52.12 11.45 12.70
N SER A 1016 -52.61 10.86 13.79
CA SER A 1016 -53.59 11.49 14.68
C SER A 1016 -52.98 11.74 16.06
N THR A 1017 -52.92 13.01 16.47
CA THR A 1017 -52.66 13.42 17.85
C THR A 1017 -53.70 12.79 18.77
N ILE A 1018 -53.33 12.41 20.00
CA ILE A 1018 -54.25 11.77 20.97
C ILE A 1018 -55.50 12.65 21.16
N LYS A 1019 -56.59 12.30 20.49
CA LYS A 1019 -57.93 12.84 20.74
C LYS A 1019 -58.82 11.65 21.07
N LEU A 1020 -59.43 11.70 22.24
CA LEU A 1020 -60.49 10.78 22.59
C LEU A 1020 -61.65 10.98 21.62
N THR A 1021 -62.19 9.87 21.13
CA THR A 1021 -63.42 9.87 20.36
C THR A 1021 -64.62 10.12 21.28
N ASP A 1022 -65.73 10.54 20.70
CA ASP A 1022 -67.00 10.78 21.37
C ASP A 1022 -67.77 9.48 21.71
N GLY A 1023 -67.17 8.32 21.43
CA GLY A 1023 -67.73 6.99 21.69
C GLY A 1023 -67.98 6.74 23.18
N LYS A 1024 -69.10 6.11 23.48
CA LYS A 1024 -69.49 5.74 24.85
C LYS A 1024 -68.99 4.34 25.17
N PRO A 1025 -68.54 4.09 26.42
CA PRO A 1025 -68.05 2.78 26.79
C PRO A 1025 -69.13 1.69 26.74
N VAL A 1026 -68.78 0.55 26.15
CA VAL A 1026 -69.63 -0.63 26.02
C VAL A 1026 -69.02 -1.77 26.84
N GLY A 1027 -69.74 -2.23 27.87
CA GLY A 1027 -69.25 -3.25 28.80
C GLY A 1027 -68.25 -2.73 29.83
N ASN A 1028 -67.70 -3.62 30.66
CA ASN A 1028 -66.74 -3.26 31.70
C ASN A 1028 -65.32 -3.15 31.15
N ALA A 1029 -64.52 -2.21 31.68
CA ALA A 1029 -63.09 -2.14 31.40
C ALA A 1029 -62.38 -3.39 31.92
N LYS A 1030 -61.43 -3.92 31.13
CA LYS A 1030 -60.61 -5.08 31.47
C LYS A 1030 -59.17 -4.64 31.77
N ASN A 1031 -58.54 -5.26 32.75
CA ASN A 1031 -57.10 -5.05 33.01
C ASN A 1031 -56.27 -5.72 31.90
N ILE A 1032 -55.21 -5.04 31.45
CA ILE A 1032 -54.28 -5.52 30.44
C ILE A 1032 -53.00 -6.00 31.14
N GLN A 1033 -52.45 -7.15 30.75
CA GLN A 1033 -51.11 -7.58 31.14
C GLN A 1033 -50.07 -6.91 30.24
N TYR A 1034 -48.98 -6.43 30.83
CA TYR A 1034 -47.98 -5.62 30.16
C TYR A 1034 -46.55 -5.99 30.60
N GLY A 1035 -45.58 -5.77 29.70
CA GLY A 1035 -44.16 -5.73 30.01
C GLY A 1035 -43.70 -4.30 30.26
N THR A 1036 -42.61 -4.14 31.01
CA THR A 1036 -42.00 -2.82 31.24
C THR A 1036 -40.48 -2.91 31.18
N TYR A 1037 -39.87 -1.92 30.57
CA TYR A 1037 -38.43 -1.66 30.65
C TYR A 1037 -38.22 -0.23 31.17
N ASN A 1038 -37.43 -0.08 32.23
CA ASN A 1038 -37.13 1.20 32.85
C ASN A 1038 -35.65 1.56 32.66
N GLY A 1039 -35.37 2.47 31.72
CA GLY A 1039 -34.05 3.02 31.45
C GLY A 1039 -33.84 4.42 32.05
N LEU A 1040 -34.61 4.83 33.06
CA LEU A 1040 -34.46 6.15 33.68
C LEU A 1040 -33.20 6.24 34.54
N LYS A 1041 -32.34 7.23 34.29
CA LYS A 1041 -31.18 7.53 35.17
C LYS A 1041 -31.58 8.35 36.42
N LYS A 1042 -32.74 9.03 36.42
CA LYS A 1042 -33.26 9.81 37.56
C LYS A 1042 -34.79 9.98 37.50
N GLY A 1043 -35.49 9.77 38.62
CA GLY A 1043 -36.96 9.91 38.75
C GLY A 1043 -37.66 8.59 39.08
N THR A 1044 -38.96 8.64 39.43
CA THR A 1044 -39.76 7.44 39.76
C THR A 1044 -40.77 7.10 38.67
N PHE A 1045 -40.90 5.80 38.38
CA PHE A 1045 -41.90 5.24 37.48
C PHE A 1045 -42.73 4.19 38.20
N GLU A 1046 -44.04 4.37 38.23
CA GLU A 1046 -44.98 3.40 38.81
C GLU A 1046 -46.26 3.32 37.97
N ILE A 1047 -46.76 2.11 37.71
CA ILE A 1047 -48.07 1.88 37.08
C ILE A 1047 -49.07 1.52 38.18
N HIS A 1048 -50.15 2.29 38.27
CA HIS A 1048 -51.23 2.10 39.25
C HIS A 1048 -52.42 1.34 38.68
N GLY A 1049 -52.54 1.27 37.36
CA GLY A 1049 -53.59 0.51 36.68
C GLY A 1049 -53.47 0.63 35.16
N PHE A 1050 -53.76 -0.45 34.44
CA PHE A 1050 -53.72 -0.43 32.98
C PHE A 1050 -54.91 -1.21 32.42
N THR A 1051 -55.81 -0.52 31.72
CA THR A 1051 -57.10 -1.07 31.29
C THR A 1051 -57.46 -0.75 29.84
N ALA A 1052 -58.23 -1.63 29.22
CA ALA A 1052 -58.85 -1.44 27.91
C ALA A 1052 -60.38 -1.53 28.02
N GLN A 1053 -61.09 -0.69 27.28
CA GLN A 1053 -62.55 -0.71 27.21
C GLN A 1053 -63.04 -0.38 25.81
N LYS A 1054 -63.94 -1.20 25.27
CA LYS A 1054 -64.53 -0.99 23.95
C LYS A 1054 -65.51 0.19 23.96
N LEU A 1055 -65.56 0.94 22.88
CA LEU A 1055 -66.50 2.04 22.65
C LEU A 1055 -67.51 1.66 21.56
N ASP A 1056 -68.71 2.25 21.62
CA ASP A 1056 -69.82 1.98 20.68
C ASP A 1056 -69.57 2.46 19.24
N ASN A 1057 -68.54 3.26 19.02
CA ASN A 1057 -68.15 3.81 17.72
C ASN A 1057 -67.02 3.03 17.03
N GLY A 1058 -66.69 1.82 17.50
CA GLY A 1058 -65.69 0.94 16.88
C GLY A 1058 -64.23 1.22 17.27
N TYR A 1059 -64.03 1.99 18.33
CA TYR A 1059 -62.72 2.22 18.96
C TYR A 1059 -62.60 1.47 20.28
N VAL A 1060 -61.38 1.27 20.76
CA VAL A 1060 -61.06 0.77 22.10
C VAL A 1060 -60.29 1.85 22.83
N ARG A 1061 -60.81 2.28 23.98
CA ARG A 1061 -60.15 3.20 24.89
C ARG A 1061 -59.15 2.43 25.75
N ILE A 1062 -57.90 2.83 25.65
CA ILE A 1062 -56.80 2.35 26.48
C ILE A 1062 -56.51 3.39 27.54
N VAL A 1063 -56.44 2.97 28.81
CA VAL A 1063 -56.25 3.85 29.96
C VAL A 1063 -55.09 3.34 30.81
N LEU A 1064 -53.99 4.07 30.82
CA LEU A 1064 -52.84 3.85 31.67
C LEU A 1064 -52.84 4.86 32.82
N GLU A 1065 -53.01 4.39 34.05
CA GLU A 1065 -52.75 5.16 35.26
C GLU A 1065 -51.31 4.95 35.70
N CYS A 1066 -50.51 6.01 35.69
CA CYS A 1066 -49.09 5.92 36.06
C CYS A 1066 -48.60 7.21 36.75
N THR A 1067 -47.47 7.09 37.45
CA THR A 1067 -46.63 8.21 37.88
C THR A 1067 -45.34 8.12 37.08
N LEU A 1068 -45.01 9.19 36.34
CA LEU A 1068 -43.81 9.32 35.53
C LEU A 1068 -43.14 10.68 35.82
N PRO A 1069 -41.82 10.83 35.64
CA PRO A 1069 -41.13 12.12 35.77
C PRO A 1069 -41.79 13.21 34.93
N LYS A 1070 -41.80 14.47 35.39
CA LYS A 1070 -42.42 15.59 34.65
C LYS A 1070 -41.65 15.88 33.36
N GLY A 1071 -42.36 16.00 32.23
CA GLY A 1071 -41.80 16.47 30.96
C GLY A 1071 -41.44 15.39 29.93
N MET A 1072 -41.67 14.11 30.22
CA MET A 1072 -41.42 13.04 29.25
C MET A 1072 -42.47 13.03 28.14
N LEU A 1073 -42.05 12.76 26.91
CA LEU A 1073 -42.92 12.65 25.74
C LEU A 1073 -43.33 11.19 25.50
N LEU A 1074 -44.60 10.96 25.16
CA LEU A 1074 -45.13 9.65 24.84
C LEU A 1074 -45.23 9.44 23.33
N TYR A 1075 -44.66 8.34 22.87
CA TYR A 1075 -44.89 7.75 21.55
C TYR A 1075 -45.39 6.32 21.69
N ALA A 1076 -46.56 6.03 21.16
CA ALA A 1076 -47.05 4.65 21.04
C ALA A 1076 -47.00 4.20 19.59
N TYR A 1077 -46.43 3.02 19.33
CA TYR A 1077 -46.32 2.41 18.00
C TYR A 1077 -46.48 0.89 18.04
N GLY A 1078 -46.90 0.32 16.90
CA GLY A 1078 -46.86 -1.12 16.64
C GLY A 1078 -45.49 -1.55 16.10
N HIS A 1079 -45.04 -2.77 16.40
CA HIS A 1079 -43.72 -3.31 16.01
C HIS A 1079 -43.42 -3.17 14.49
N PRO A 1080 -42.14 -3.02 14.05
CA PRO A 1080 -41.75 -2.38 12.79
C PRO A 1080 -42.17 -3.05 11.48
N ASP A 1081 -42.64 -4.30 11.50
CA ASP A 1081 -42.89 -5.07 10.28
C ASP A 1081 -44.32 -4.94 9.74
N THR A 1082 -45.25 -4.28 10.46
CA THR A 1082 -46.62 -4.11 9.99
C THR A 1082 -47.24 -2.75 10.37
N ASN A 1083 -47.59 -1.94 9.35
CA ASN A 1083 -48.49 -0.77 9.35
C ASN A 1083 -48.69 -0.05 10.71
N VAL A 1084 -47.90 1.00 10.93
CA VAL A 1084 -47.76 1.70 12.22
C VAL A 1084 -48.99 2.55 12.59
N ILE A 1085 -49.54 2.32 13.78
CA ILE A 1085 -50.40 3.27 14.50
C ILE A 1085 -49.48 4.20 15.30
N MET A 1086 -49.31 5.47 14.89
CA MET A 1086 -48.53 6.44 15.67
C MET A 1086 -49.46 7.36 16.45
N LEU A 1087 -49.33 7.33 17.78
CA LEU A 1087 -49.95 8.31 18.67
C LEU A 1087 -48.88 9.09 19.42
N LYS A 1088 -48.95 10.42 19.33
CA LYS A 1088 -48.10 11.35 20.07
C LYS A 1088 -48.88 11.98 21.22
N GLY A 1089 -48.41 11.78 22.45
CA GLY A 1089 -48.97 12.37 23.66
C GLY A 1089 -48.23 13.62 24.13
N GLY A 1090 -48.93 14.46 24.91
CA GLY A 1090 -48.35 15.61 25.58
C GLY A 1090 -47.44 15.22 26.75
N PRO A 1091 -46.64 16.17 27.29
CA PRO A 1091 -45.65 15.89 28.32
C PRO A 1091 -46.29 15.41 29.62
N THR A 1092 -45.65 14.45 30.29
CA THR A 1092 -46.06 13.92 31.60
C THR A 1092 -45.98 14.99 32.70
N THR A 1093 -46.82 14.88 33.73
CA THR A 1093 -47.01 15.96 34.72
C THR A 1093 -46.18 15.83 35.99
N GLY A 1094 -45.54 14.67 36.26
CA GLY A 1094 -44.75 14.44 37.48
C GLY A 1094 -45.55 13.97 38.69
N VAL A 1095 -46.87 13.83 38.56
CA VAL A 1095 -47.78 13.30 39.60
C VAL A 1095 -48.59 12.15 39.01
N ARG A 1096 -49.28 11.36 39.87
CA ARG A 1096 -50.16 10.27 39.41
C ARG A 1096 -51.19 10.83 38.42
N GLN A 1097 -51.17 10.30 37.21
CA GLN A 1097 -51.99 10.77 36.10
C GLN A 1097 -52.62 9.60 35.34
N LYS A 1098 -53.73 9.86 34.65
CA LYS A 1098 -54.34 8.89 33.71
C LYS A 1098 -54.06 9.35 32.29
N ILE A 1099 -53.39 8.50 31.53
CA ILE A 1099 -53.15 8.69 30.10
C ILE A 1099 -54.18 7.84 29.37
N GLN A 1100 -54.96 8.47 28.49
CA GLN A 1100 -56.04 7.82 27.77
C GLN A 1100 -55.92 8.08 26.27
N TYR A 1101 -56.14 7.05 25.48
CA TYR A 1101 -56.20 7.17 24.03
C TYR A 1101 -57.15 6.12 23.43
N ASP A 1102 -57.81 6.49 22.34
CA ASP A 1102 -58.75 5.62 21.64
C ASP A 1102 -58.10 5.08 20.37
N LEU A 1103 -58.01 3.76 20.28
CA LEU A 1103 -57.46 3.05 19.14
C LEU A 1103 -58.58 2.43 18.31
N LEU A 1104 -58.52 2.56 16.99
CA LEU A 1104 -59.49 1.91 16.12
C LEU A 1104 -59.35 0.40 16.25
N GLU A 1105 -60.43 -0.30 16.59
CA GLU A 1105 -60.41 -1.74 16.88
C GLU A 1105 -59.84 -2.56 15.70
N LYS A 1106 -60.20 -2.19 14.47
CA LYS A 1106 -59.69 -2.83 13.25
C LYS A 1106 -58.17 -2.67 13.06
N ALA A 1107 -57.57 -1.62 13.61
CA ALA A 1107 -56.14 -1.38 13.52
C ALA A 1107 -55.39 -2.21 14.58
N ILE A 1108 -55.94 -2.32 15.79
CA ILE A 1108 -55.41 -3.18 16.86
C ILE A 1108 -55.32 -4.64 16.38
N ASN A 1109 -56.33 -5.12 15.65
CA ASN A 1109 -56.36 -6.50 15.14
C ASN A 1109 -55.32 -6.80 14.03
N LYS A 1110 -54.60 -5.79 13.51
CA LYS A 1110 -53.59 -5.96 12.46
C LYS A 1110 -52.15 -6.02 12.99
N VAL A 1111 -51.96 -5.76 14.28
CA VAL A 1111 -50.64 -5.70 14.92
C VAL A 1111 -50.66 -6.66 16.10
N SER A 1112 -49.58 -7.42 16.35
CA SER A 1112 -49.51 -8.40 17.45
C SER A 1112 -49.05 -7.79 18.78
N LEU A 1113 -48.34 -6.67 18.74
CA LEU A 1113 -47.73 -6.03 19.91
C LEU A 1113 -47.78 -4.50 19.77
N ILE A 1114 -48.17 -3.80 20.84
CA ILE A 1114 -48.11 -2.34 20.93
C ILE A 1114 -47.07 -1.96 21.97
N VAL A 1115 -46.17 -1.03 21.63
CA VAL A 1115 -45.14 -0.47 22.50
C VAL A 1115 -45.43 1.01 22.75
N MET A 1116 -45.46 1.39 24.02
CA MET A 1116 -45.50 2.78 24.49
C MET A 1116 -44.13 3.17 25.01
N ASN A 1117 -43.49 4.15 24.35
CA ASN A 1117 -42.21 4.72 24.74
C ASN A 1117 -42.40 6.11 25.36
N PHE A 1118 -42.01 6.27 26.62
CA PHE A 1118 -41.89 7.55 27.29
C PHE A 1118 -40.42 7.94 27.35
N TYR A 1119 -40.01 9.09 26.82
CA TYR A 1119 -38.60 9.49 26.85
C TYR A 1119 -38.36 10.99 27.07
N PHE A 1120 -37.16 11.33 27.54
CA PHE A 1120 -36.58 12.67 27.47
C PHE A 1120 -35.59 12.78 26.29
N ASP A 1121 -34.72 11.77 26.18
CA ASP A 1121 -33.68 11.55 25.18
C ASP A 1121 -33.42 10.04 25.04
N ASP A 1122 -32.56 9.64 24.11
CA ASP A 1122 -32.31 8.23 23.79
C ASP A 1122 -31.77 7.41 24.97
N ASN A 1123 -31.16 8.08 25.96
CA ASN A 1123 -30.54 7.47 27.13
C ASN A 1123 -31.41 7.52 28.40
N ASN A 1124 -32.62 8.09 28.34
CA ASN A 1124 -33.56 8.22 29.47
C ASN A 1124 -35.00 7.95 29.02
N HIS A 1125 -35.40 6.69 29.03
CA HIS A 1125 -36.72 6.27 28.57
C HIS A 1125 -37.34 5.13 29.38
N VAL A 1126 -38.67 4.98 29.28
CA VAL A 1126 -39.46 3.89 29.82
C VAL A 1126 -40.30 3.30 28.70
N LEU A 1127 -40.19 2.00 28.48
CA LEU A 1127 -41.01 1.25 27.54
C LEU A 1127 -42.07 0.45 28.28
N ILE A 1128 -43.28 0.45 27.75
CA ILE A 1128 -44.38 -0.40 28.20
C ILE A 1128 -44.96 -1.08 26.98
N ASP A 1129 -44.92 -2.40 26.93
CA ASP A 1129 -45.46 -3.17 25.81
C ASP A 1129 -46.60 -4.08 26.26
N PHE A 1130 -47.57 -4.33 25.37
CA PHE A 1130 -48.65 -5.27 25.64
C PHE A 1130 -49.13 -5.94 24.36
N ASN A 1131 -49.50 -7.21 24.49
CA ASN A 1131 -50.03 -7.99 23.38
C ASN A 1131 -51.48 -7.60 23.07
N THR A 1132 -51.78 -7.31 21.81
CA THR A 1132 -53.10 -6.85 21.34
C THR A 1132 -54.19 -7.92 21.39
N SER A 1133 -53.81 -9.21 21.41
CA SER A 1133 -54.77 -10.33 21.55
C SER A 1133 -55.56 -10.30 22.87
N GLN A 1134 -55.09 -9.53 23.86
CA GLN A 1134 -55.81 -9.32 25.13
C GLN A 1134 -57.01 -8.39 24.99
N ILE A 1135 -57.08 -7.63 23.88
CA ILE A 1135 -58.09 -6.59 23.62
C ILE A 1135 -59.14 -7.08 22.61
N SER A 1136 -58.73 -7.93 21.67
CA SER A 1136 -59.54 -8.49 20.59
C SER A 1136 -60.70 -9.38 21.06
#